data_AF-A0A2T0N9Q6-F1
#
_entry.id   AF-A0A2T0N9Q6-F1
#
_cell.length_a   1.000
_cell.length_b   1.000
_cell.length_c   1.000
_cell.angle_alpha   90.00
_cell.angle_beta   90.00
_cell.angle_gamma   90.00
#
_symmetry.space_group_name_H-M   'P 1'
#
loop_
_entity.id
_entity.type
_entity.pdbx_description
1 polymer ?
#
loop_
_entity_poly.entity_id
_entity_poly.type
_entity_poly.pdbx_seq_one_letter_code
_entity_poly.pdbx_strand_id
1 'polypeptide(L)'
;MRHKILSKLLAVLAALALPLTALAVAPPQALASAQAVLADWAAWTAYTAGTRVTYNGVEYECVQSHTSQPGWEPPNVPALWRTTGGGGGDTTAPSAPGNLRSTGVTNNSVALAWNAATDNVGVTGYEVYRGGSLVTTVTGTTYTNTGLNAGTSYTFTVRARDAASNRSGESNSVSATTSGGGGGDTTAPSVPGNLRSTGVTNNSVALAWNAATDNVGVTGYEVYRGGSLVTTVTGTTYTNTGLNAGTGYSYTVRARDAAGNRSGESNSVSATTTGGGGGGGNKVLGYFVQWGVYQRGYHVKNIDTSGSAAKLTHINYAFGNVQNGQCTIGDSYADYDRFYQANESVDGVADTWDAGALRGSFNQLRKLKKKHPHLKVLFSFGGWTWSGGFGQAAQNPAAFADSCYNLLEDPRWADVFDGIDIDWEYPNACGLTCDSSGPAAFRNVMSALRSRFGSNYLVTAAITADGTNGGKIDAADYGGAAQYLDWYNVMTYDYFGAFAPQGPTAPHSPLTSYNGIPTANFHSDAAIQKLKSKGVPASKLLLGIGFYGRGWAGVSQAAPGGSASGPAPGTYEQGIEDYKVLKTRCPATGTVGGTAYAYCGNQWWSYDTPATIGGKMSYSKNQGLGGAFFWELSGDTTNAELLTAMRNGLG
;
A
#
# COMPACT_ATOMS: atom_id res chain seq x y z
N MET A 1 -44.96 -64.92 -40.13
CA MET A 1 -46.01 -64.21 -39.37
C MET A 1 -45.41 -62.87 -38.94
N ARG A 2 -45.93 -61.68 -39.24
CA ARG A 2 -47.14 -61.18 -39.91
C ARG A 2 -46.77 -59.74 -40.33
N HIS A 3 -46.88 -59.41 -41.62
CA HIS A 3 -47.87 -58.46 -42.15
C HIS A 3 -47.53 -56.97 -41.89
N LYS A 4 -47.55 -56.06 -42.87
CA LYS A 4 -48.25 -56.05 -44.16
C LYS A 4 -47.78 -54.81 -44.96
N ILE A 5 -47.79 -54.95 -46.29
CA ILE A 5 -48.25 -53.94 -47.28
C ILE A 5 -47.25 -52.79 -47.58
N LEU A 6 -46.86 -52.51 -48.82
CA LEU A 6 -47.15 -53.14 -50.11
C LEU A 6 -46.25 -52.50 -51.18
N SER A 7 -45.96 -53.34 -52.17
CA SER A 7 -46.10 -53.15 -53.64
C SER A 7 -45.01 -52.63 -54.57
N LYS A 8 -44.23 -53.65 -54.96
CA LYS A 8 -43.76 -54.02 -56.31
C LYS A 8 -42.61 -53.37 -57.14
N LEU A 9 -41.51 -54.16 -57.20
CA LEU A 9 -40.81 -54.69 -58.39
C LEU A 9 -39.82 -53.86 -59.23
N LEU A 10 -38.83 -54.41 -59.94
CA LEU A 10 -38.01 -55.66 -60.03
C LEU A 10 -36.91 -55.26 -61.10
N ALA A 11 -35.64 -55.69 -61.10
CA ALA A 11 -35.08 -56.89 -61.77
C ALA A 11 -34.20 -56.55 -62.97
N VAL A 12 -33.02 -57.15 -63.22
CA VAL A 12 -32.29 -58.36 -62.76
C VAL A 12 -31.02 -58.45 -63.64
N LEU A 13 -29.97 -59.02 -63.05
CA LEU A 13 -28.79 -59.77 -63.54
C LEU A 13 -28.15 -59.51 -64.92
N ALA A 14 -26.81 -59.38 -65.06
CA ALA A 14 -25.66 -60.31 -64.83
C ALA A 14 -25.25 -61.02 -66.16
N ALA A 15 -24.05 -61.58 -66.43
CA ALA A 15 -22.81 -61.94 -65.74
C ALA A 15 -21.75 -62.45 -66.79
N LEU A 16 -20.50 -62.70 -66.34
CA LEU A 16 -19.55 -63.83 -66.67
C LEU A 16 -18.42 -63.75 -67.74
N ALA A 17 -17.15 -63.91 -67.24
CA ALA A 17 -16.10 -64.94 -67.51
C ALA A 17 -14.84 -64.75 -68.46
N LEU A 18 -13.61 -64.72 -67.85
CA LEU A 18 -12.29 -65.48 -68.03
C LEU A 18 -11.65 -65.80 -69.45
N PRO A 19 -10.33 -66.20 -69.65
CA PRO A 19 -9.00 -66.05 -68.97
C PRO A 19 -7.70 -65.89 -69.89
N LEU A 20 -6.50 -65.70 -69.26
CA LEU A 20 -5.05 -66.08 -69.52
C LEU A 20 -4.19 -65.85 -70.84
N THR A 21 -2.97 -65.27 -70.62
CA THR A 21 -1.60 -65.46 -71.24
C THR A 21 -0.98 -64.57 -72.37
N ALA A 22 0.02 -63.74 -71.97
CA ALA A 22 1.45 -63.60 -72.42
C ALA A 22 1.96 -62.82 -73.69
N LEU A 23 2.83 -61.82 -73.39
CA LEU A 23 4.10 -61.34 -74.02
C LEU A 23 4.16 -60.41 -75.28
N ALA A 24 4.69 -59.20 -75.00
CA ALA A 24 5.70 -58.39 -75.75
C ALA A 24 5.31 -57.15 -76.61
N VAL A 25 5.52 -55.97 -76.00
CA VAL A 25 6.13 -54.69 -76.47
C VAL A 25 5.43 -53.78 -77.51
N ALA A 26 5.14 -52.55 -77.01
CA ALA A 26 4.88 -51.21 -77.62
C ALA A 26 3.44 -50.81 -78.06
N PRO A 27 2.98 -49.54 -77.85
CA PRO A 27 1.56 -49.13 -77.75
C PRO A 27 1.05 -48.29 -78.96
N PRO A 28 -0.17 -47.68 -78.97
CA PRO A 28 -1.54 -48.18 -78.70
C PRO A 28 -2.58 -47.76 -79.80
N GLN A 29 -3.70 -48.47 -80.03
CA GLN A 29 -5.00 -47.92 -80.55
C GLN A 29 -6.21 -48.83 -80.19
N ALA A 30 -7.40 -48.23 -79.99
CA ALA A 30 -8.59 -48.75 -79.28
C ALA A 30 -9.78 -49.20 -80.18
N LEU A 31 -10.63 -50.13 -79.67
CA LEU A 31 -12.00 -50.45 -80.15
C LEU A 31 -12.91 -50.90 -78.96
N ALA A 32 -14.20 -50.53 -78.98
CA ALA A 32 -15.20 -50.67 -77.90
C ALA A 32 -16.34 -51.69 -78.19
N SER A 33 -17.09 -52.12 -77.15
CA SER A 33 -18.36 -52.89 -77.25
C SER A 33 -19.45 -52.30 -76.31
N ALA A 34 -20.74 -52.48 -76.62
CA ALA A 34 -21.92 -51.86 -75.96
C ALA A 34 -22.85 -52.88 -75.25
N GLN A 35 -23.58 -52.48 -74.17
CA GLN A 35 -24.36 -53.35 -73.25
C GLN A 35 -25.80 -52.80 -72.96
N ALA A 36 -26.76 -53.66 -72.59
CA ALA A 36 -28.24 -53.42 -72.48
C ALA A 36 -28.75 -52.77 -71.16
N VAL A 37 -29.93 -52.10 -71.19
CA VAL A 37 -30.42 -51.14 -70.15
C VAL A 37 -31.40 -51.75 -69.13
N LEU A 38 -31.16 -51.52 -67.82
CA LEU A 38 -31.99 -51.96 -66.69
C LEU A 38 -33.12 -50.97 -66.32
N ALA A 39 -34.12 -51.43 -65.53
CA ALA A 39 -35.26 -50.62 -65.08
C ALA A 39 -34.97 -49.84 -63.79
N ASP A 40 -35.54 -48.63 -63.63
CA ASP A 40 -35.30 -47.79 -62.46
C ASP A 40 -35.95 -48.30 -61.16
N TRP A 41 -35.30 -48.07 -60.03
CA TRP A 41 -35.79 -48.39 -58.69
C TRP A 41 -36.97 -47.49 -58.35
N ALA A 42 -38.00 -48.07 -57.75
CA ALA A 42 -39.14 -47.36 -57.22
C ALA A 42 -39.32 -47.67 -55.74
N ALA A 43 -40.00 -46.77 -55.03
CA ALA A 43 -40.43 -47.00 -53.66
C ALA A 43 -41.67 -47.91 -53.64
N TRP A 44 -41.97 -48.45 -52.45
CA TRP A 44 -43.07 -49.39 -52.18
C TRP A 44 -42.90 -50.76 -52.79
N THR A 45 -41.75 -51.06 -53.37
CA THR A 45 -41.64 -51.92 -54.53
C THR A 45 -40.97 -53.27 -54.17
N ALA A 46 -41.66 -54.40 -54.34
CA ALA A 46 -41.32 -55.77 -53.96
C ALA A 46 -40.28 -56.35 -54.92
N TYR A 47 -39.04 -56.40 -54.44
CA TYR A 47 -37.86 -56.90 -55.12
C TYR A 47 -37.49 -58.27 -54.56
N THR A 48 -37.17 -59.25 -55.40
CA THR A 48 -36.66 -60.57 -54.97
C THR A 48 -35.14 -60.57 -54.97
N ALA A 49 -34.46 -61.38 -54.18
CA ALA A 49 -33.00 -61.44 -54.21
C ALA A 49 -32.47 -61.76 -55.63
N GLY A 50 -31.39 -61.10 -56.04
CA GLY A 50 -30.84 -61.07 -57.40
C GLY A 50 -31.41 -59.95 -58.27
N THR A 51 -32.48 -59.29 -57.86
CA THR A 51 -33.20 -58.34 -58.71
C THR A 51 -32.45 -57.04 -58.94
N ARG A 52 -32.14 -56.67 -60.19
CA ARG A 52 -31.30 -55.52 -60.55
C ARG A 52 -32.13 -54.34 -61.00
N VAL A 53 -31.74 -53.14 -60.61
CA VAL A 53 -32.42 -51.92 -60.99
C VAL A 53 -31.42 -50.80 -61.09
N THR A 54 -31.72 -49.78 -61.88
CA THR A 54 -30.98 -48.52 -61.87
C THR A 54 -31.56 -47.58 -60.81
N TYR A 55 -30.73 -46.85 -60.06
CA TYR A 55 -31.21 -45.74 -59.25
C TYR A 55 -30.18 -44.62 -59.34
N ASN A 56 -30.62 -43.43 -59.78
CA ASN A 56 -29.74 -42.33 -60.16
C ASN A 56 -28.59 -42.79 -61.07
N GLY A 57 -28.93 -43.57 -62.10
CA GLY A 57 -27.96 -44.06 -63.08
C GLY A 57 -26.92 -45.04 -62.52
N VAL A 58 -27.19 -45.71 -61.38
CA VAL A 58 -26.36 -46.81 -60.84
C VAL A 58 -27.15 -48.09 -60.74
N GLU A 59 -26.59 -49.22 -61.20
CA GLU A 59 -27.25 -50.52 -61.09
C GLU A 59 -26.98 -51.19 -59.75
N TYR A 60 -28.06 -51.59 -59.10
CA TYR A 60 -28.06 -52.29 -57.84
C TYR A 60 -28.81 -53.60 -57.96
N GLU A 61 -28.23 -54.68 -57.45
CA GLU A 61 -28.85 -55.97 -57.26
C GLU A 61 -29.39 -56.09 -55.83
N CYS A 62 -30.67 -56.40 -55.70
CA CYS A 62 -31.34 -56.70 -54.46
C CYS A 62 -30.67 -57.93 -53.83
N VAL A 63 -30.08 -57.76 -52.65
CA VAL A 63 -29.36 -58.84 -51.94
C VAL A 63 -30.32 -59.74 -51.18
N GLN A 64 -31.41 -59.15 -50.69
CA GLN A 64 -32.41 -59.84 -49.90
C GLN A 64 -33.81 -59.43 -50.33
N SER A 65 -34.67 -60.40 -50.64
CA SER A 65 -36.04 -60.12 -51.09
C SER A 65 -36.78 -59.25 -50.08
N HIS A 66 -37.31 -58.12 -50.52
CA HIS A 66 -38.02 -57.17 -49.66
C HIS A 66 -39.05 -56.39 -50.47
N THR A 67 -39.84 -55.56 -49.80
CA THR A 67 -40.65 -54.52 -50.44
C THR A 67 -40.07 -53.18 -50.03
N SER A 68 -39.53 -52.43 -50.99
CA SER A 68 -38.83 -51.17 -50.77
C SER A 68 -39.76 -50.12 -50.17
N GLN A 69 -39.20 -49.11 -49.51
CA GLN A 69 -39.93 -47.99 -48.93
C GLN A 69 -39.18 -46.68 -49.24
N PRO A 70 -39.82 -45.50 -49.21
CA PRO A 70 -39.11 -44.23 -49.30
C PRO A 70 -38.04 -44.11 -48.20
N GLY A 71 -36.84 -43.67 -48.55
CA GLY A 71 -35.66 -43.69 -47.67
C GLY A 71 -34.85 -44.99 -47.74
N TRP A 72 -35.34 -46.02 -48.43
CA TRP A 72 -34.60 -47.28 -48.69
C TRP A 72 -34.10 -47.34 -50.14
N GLU A 73 -33.80 -46.18 -50.72
CA GLU A 73 -33.15 -46.10 -52.01
C GLU A 73 -31.85 -46.92 -51.96
N PRO A 74 -31.47 -47.63 -53.03
CA PRO A 74 -30.36 -48.57 -53.00
C PRO A 74 -29.04 -48.09 -52.38
N PRO A 75 -28.55 -46.85 -52.57
CA PRO A 75 -27.31 -46.40 -51.91
C PRO A 75 -27.42 -46.22 -50.40
N ASN A 76 -28.62 -46.01 -49.85
CA ASN A 76 -28.83 -45.70 -48.43
C ASN A 76 -28.85 -46.94 -47.55
N VAL A 77 -29.13 -48.11 -48.13
CA VAL A 77 -29.39 -49.36 -47.39
C VAL A 77 -28.59 -50.54 -47.99
N PRO A 78 -27.25 -50.56 -47.83
CA PRO A 78 -26.37 -51.57 -48.44
C PRO A 78 -26.58 -53.01 -47.94
N ALA A 79 -27.34 -53.19 -46.85
CA ALA A 79 -27.77 -54.51 -46.39
C ALA A 79 -28.82 -55.17 -47.31
N LEU A 80 -29.60 -54.36 -48.05
CA LEU A 80 -30.67 -54.83 -48.93
C LEU A 80 -30.29 -54.76 -50.40
N TRP A 81 -29.32 -53.91 -50.75
CA TRP A 81 -28.90 -53.63 -52.11
C TRP A 81 -27.39 -53.70 -52.24
N ARG A 82 -26.93 -54.39 -53.27
CA ARG A 82 -25.52 -54.48 -53.64
C ARG A 82 -25.37 -53.82 -54.99
N THR A 83 -24.50 -52.83 -55.09
CA THR A 83 -24.13 -52.25 -56.38
C THR A 83 -23.52 -53.34 -57.27
N THR A 84 -24.07 -53.53 -58.48
CA THR A 84 -23.66 -54.63 -59.37
C THR A 84 -23.21 -54.22 -60.75
N GLY A 85 -23.38 -52.96 -61.10
CA GLY A 85 -22.99 -52.48 -62.41
C GLY A 85 -23.45 -51.07 -62.65
N GLY A 86 -23.06 -50.50 -63.77
CA GLY A 86 -23.68 -49.33 -64.37
C GLY A 86 -24.00 -48.17 -63.45
N GLY A 87 -23.08 -47.75 -62.58
CA GLY A 87 -22.71 -46.33 -62.59
C GLY A 87 -21.75 -45.99 -63.73
N GLY A 88 -21.07 -47.00 -64.26
CA GLY A 88 -19.99 -46.85 -65.24
C GLY A 88 -20.40 -46.49 -66.67
N GLY A 89 -21.65 -46.11 -66.91
CA GLY A 89 -22.01 -45.41 -68.16
C GLY A 89 -21.74 -43.90 -68.05
N ASP A 90 -21.87 -43.36 -66.84
CA ASP A 90 -21.35 -42.03 -66.59
C ASP A 90 -19.84 -42.14 -66.45
N THR A 91 -19.14 -41.70 -67.49
CA THR A 91 -17.69 -41.53 -67.46
C THR A 91 -17.30 -40.10 -67.18
N THR A 92 -18.30 -39.21 -67.08
CA THR A 92 -18.08 -37.81 -66.81
C THR A 92 -17.96 -37.68 -65.30
N ALA A 93 -16.78 -37.26 -64.84
CA ALA A 93 -16.62 -37.01 -63.43
C ALA A 93 -17.42 -35.76 -63.01
N PRO A 94 -17.94 -35.71 -61.77
CA PRO A 94 -18.52 -34.51 -61.24
C PRO A 94 -17.58 -33.32 -61.36
N SER A 95 -18.15 -32.11 -61.44
CA SER A 95 -17.37 -30.90 -61.27
C SER A 95 -16.66 -30.93 -59.91
N ALA A 96 -15.46 -30.37 -59.81
CA ALA A 96 -14.81 -30.21 -58.51
C ALA A 96 -15.66 -29.35 -57.58
N PRO A 97 -15.80 -29.70 -56.27
CA PRO A 97 -16.46 -28.84 -55.31
C PRO A 97 -15.82 -27.45 -55.31
N GLY A 98 -16.65 -26.41 -55.42
CA GLY A 98 -16.18 -25.04 -55.43
C GLY A 98 -16.10 -24.44 -54.02
N ASN A 99 -15.29 -23.38 -53.86
CA ASN A 99 -15.28 -22.53 -52.67
C ASN A 99 -15.13 -23.29 -51.33
N LEU A 100 -14.25 -24.28 -51.30
CA LEU A 100 -13.86 -24.91 -50.05
C LEU A 100 -13.18 -23.86 -49.16
N ARG A 101 -13.71 -23.68 -47.95
CA ARG A 101 -13.26 -22.67 -47.01
C ARG A 101 -13.34 -23.15 -45.57
N SER A 102 -12.48 -22.60 -44.72
CA SER A 102 -12.63 -22.70 -43.27
C SER A 102 -13.72 -21.74 -42.80
N THR A 103 -14.56 -22.18 -41.88
CA THR A 103 -15.66 -21.41 -41.29
C THR A 103 -15.44 -21.11 -39.81
N GLY A 104 -14.46 -21.74 -39.18
CA GLY A 104 -14.08 -21.47 -37.80
C GLY A 104 -12.91 -22.33 -37.35
N VAL A 105 -12.10 -21.82 -36.43
CA VAL A 105 -10.96 -22.54 -35.85
C VAL A 105 -10.96 -22.36 -34.33
N THR A 106 -10.55 -23.40 -33.60
CA THR A 106 -10.27 -23.36 -32.15
C THR A 106 -8.86 -23.87 -31.90
N ASN A 107 -8.47 -23.97 -30.62
CA ASN A 107 -7.14 -24.43 -30.26
C ASN A 107 -6.85 -25.90 -30.57
N ASN A 108 -7.88 -26.65 -30.98
CA ASN A 108 -7.82 -28.07 -31.24
C ASN A 108 -8.80 -28.55 -32.33
N SER A 109 -9.40 -27.64 -33.12
CA SER A 109 -10.35 -28.01 -34.19
C SER A 109 -10.43 -26.99 -35.34
N VAL A 110 -10.89 -27.45 -36.51
CA VAL A 110 -11.15 -26.64 -37.71
C VAL A 110 -12.51 -27.04 -38.32
N ALA A 111 -13.40 -26.07 -38.55
CA ALA A 111 -14.68 -26.24 -39.24
C ALA A 111 -14.58 -25.83 -40.72
N LEU A 112 -15.15 -26.62 -41.64
CA LEU A 112 -15.05 -26.47 -43.10
C LEU A 112 -16.43 -26.40 -43.76
N ALA A 113 -16.53 -25.66 -44.87
CA ALA A 113 -17.70 -25.63 -45.75
C ALA A 113 -17.29 -25.48 -47.22
N TRP A 114 -18.09 -26.01 -48.15
CA TRP A 114 -17.89 -25.88 -49.60
C TRP A 114 -19.21 -25.72 -50.36
N ASN A 115 -19.13 -25.31 -51.62
CA ASN A 115 -20.29 -25.30 -52.52
C ASN A 115 -20.49 -26.70 -53.09
N ALA A 116 -21.76 -27.07 -53.29
CA ALA A 116 -22.09 -28.35 -53.88
C ALA A 116 -21.53 -28.44 -55.32
N ALA A 117 -20.88 -29.56 -55.61
CA ALA A 117 -20.51 -29.95 -56.96
C ALA A 117 -21.77 -30.33 -57.76
N THR A 118 -21.73 -30.07 -59.06
CA THR A 118 -22.75 -30.51 -60.02
C THR A 118 -22.20 -31.63 -60.89
N ASP A 119 -23.09 -32.50 -61.32
CA ASP A 119 -22.78 -33.62 -62.19
C ASP A 119 -24.00 -33.87 -63.09
N ASN A 120 -23.80 -34.47 -64.26
CA ASN A 120 -24.88 -34.75 -65.21
C ASN A 120 -25.88 -35.80 -64.69
N VAL A 121 -25.47 -36.68 -63.78
CA VAL A 121 -26.36 -37.69 -63.16
C VAL A 121 -26.57 -37.39 -61.68
N GLY A 122 -25.53 -36.95 -60.96
CA GLY A 122 -25.67 -36.39 -59.62
C GLY A 122 -24.56 -36.78 -58.65
N VAL A 123 -24.29 -35.89 -57.68
CA VAL A 123 -23.26 -36.07 -56.66
C VAL A 123 -23.84 -36.76 -55.43
N THR A 124 -23.22 -37.86 -54.98
CA THR A 124 -23.67 -38.66 -53.83
C THR A 124 -22.90 -38.42 -52.54
N GLY A 125 -21.72 -37.80 -52.62
CA GLY A 125 -20.95 -37.49 -51.41
C GLY A 125 -19.62 -36.81 -51.69
N TYR A 126 -18.97 -36.46 -50.59
CA TYR A 126 -17.73 -35.69 -50.57
C TYR A 126 -16.69 -36.36 -49.69
N GLU A 127 -15.51 -36.57 -50.26
CA GLU A 127 -14.35 -37.10 -49.56
C GLU A 127 -13.48 -35.94 -49.06
N VAL A 128 -13.27 -35.84 -47.74
CA VAL A 128 -12.48 -34.78 -47.11
C VAL A 128 -11.10 -35.30 -46.76
N TYR A 129 -10.08 -34.70 -47.37
CA TYR A 129 -8.68 -35.07 -47.18
C TYR A 129 -7.97 -34.05 -46.28
N ARG A 130 -6.99 -34.50 -45.48
CA ARG A 130 -6.08 -33.67 -44.69
C ARG A 130 -4.64 -34.07 -44.99
N GLY A 131 -3.85 -33.14 -45.51
CA GLY A 131 -2.47 -33.40 -45.93
C GLY A 131 -2.35 -34.53 -46.97
N GLY A 132 -3.36 -34.67 -47.85
CA GLY A 132 -3.45 -35.72 -48.87
C GLY A 132 -4.01 -37.07 -48.38
N SER A 133 -4.21 -37.26 -47.08
CA SER A 133 -4.81 -38.48 -46.52
C SER A 133 -6.31 -38.31 -46.30
N LEU A 134 -7.12 -39.30 -46.65
CA LEU A 134 -8.58 -39.26 -46.43
C LEU A 134 -8.87 -39.25 -44.93
N VAL A 135 -9.54 -38.20 -44.45
CA VAL A 135 -9.99 -38.11 -43.05
C VAL A 135 -11.36 -38.76 -42.88
N THR A 136 -12.30 -38.41 -43.77
CA THR A 136 -13.67 -38.92 -43.70
C THR A 136 -14.41 -38.70 -45.03
N THR A 137 -15.60 -39.32 -45.16
CA THR A 137 -16.56 -39.07 -46.24
C THR A 137 -17.87 -38.56 -45.63
N VAL A 138 -18.44 -37.51 -46.22
CA VAL A 138 -19.70 -36.90 -45.77
C VAL A 138 -20.66 -36.69 -46.94
N THR A 139 -21.96 -36.71 -46.68
CA THR A 139 -23.00 -36.46 -47.70
C THR A 139 -23.41 -34.99 -47.79
N GLY A 140 -23.14 -34.20 -46.73
CA GLY A 140 -23.38 -32.76 -46.70
C GLY A 140 -22.17 -31.93 -47.13
N THR A 141 -22.33 -30.60 -47.15
CA THR A 141 -21.31 -29.66 -47.65
C THR A 141 -20.51 -28.96 -46.55
N THR A 142 -20.51 -29.51 -45.33
CA THR A 142 -19.78 -28.98 -44.16
C THR A 142 -19.19 -30.09 -43.29
N TYR A 143 -18.08 -29.83 -42.60
CA TYR A 143 -17.46 -30.79 -41.69
C TYR A 143 -16.53 -30.11 -40.66
N THR A 144 -16.54 -30.53 -39.39
CA THR A 144 -15.61 -30.05 -38.35
C THR A 144 -14.63 -31.14 -37.94
N ASN A 145 -13.34 -30.90 -38.16
CA ASN A 145 -12.25 -31.81 -37.83
C ASN A 145 -11.64 -31.44 -36.46
N THR A 146 -11.82 -32.31 -35.46
CA THR A 146 -11.42 -32.10 -34.05
C THR A 146 -10.18 -32.93 -33.64
N GLY A 147 -9.65 -32.70 -32.44
CA GLY A 147 -8.51 -33.46 -31.89
C GLY A 147 -7.17 -33.11 -32.52
N LEU A 148 -7.08 -31.88 -33.04
CA LEU A 148 -5.89 -31.35 -33.69
C LEU A 148 -4.96 -30.70 -32.65
N ASN A 149 -3.67 -30.62 -32.97
CA ASN A 149 -2.69 -29.97 -32.11
C ASN A 149 -2.74 -28.46 -32.29
N ALA A 150 -2.69 -27.73 -31.18
CA ALA A 150 -2.65 -26.27 -31.13
C ALA A 150 -1.58 -25.66 -32.06
N GLY A 151 -1.92 -24.54 -32.71
CA GLY A 151 -1.00 -23.77 -33.56
C GLY A 151 -0.47 -24.50 -34.80
N THR A 152 -1.04 -25.65 -35.16
CA THR A 152 -0.57 -26.48 -36.28
C THR A 152 -1.41 -26.19 -37.53
N SER A 153 -0.75 -25.96 -38.67
CA SER A 153 -1.42 -25.76 -39.96
C SER A 153 -1.80 -27.11 -40.57
N TYR A 154 -3.06 -27.22 -40.96
CA TYR A 154 -3.59 -28.39 -41.65
C TYR A 154 -4.19 -27.97 -42.99
N THR A 155 -3.83 -28.69 -44.06
CA THR A 155 -4.36 -28.45 -45.41
C THR A 155 -5.43 -29.45 -45.74
N PHE A 156 -6.55 -28.98 -46.27
CA PHE A 156 -7.70 -29.78 -46.63
C PHE A 156 -8.07 -29.60 -48.10
N THR A 157 -8.48 -30.70 -48.73
CA THR A 157 -9.10 -30.72 -50.06
C THR A 157 -10.34 -31.60 -50.00
N VAL A 158 -11.29 -31.35 -50.89
CA VAL A 158 -12.50 -32.14 -51.02
C VAL A 158 -12.68 -32.60 -52.46
N ARG A 159 -13.03 -33.87 -52.66
CA ARG A 159 -13.45 -34.40 -53.95
C ARG A 159 -14.92 -34.79 -53.89
N ALA A 160 -15.67 -34.46 -54.95
CA ALA A 160 -17.01 -34.97 -55.13
C ALA A 160 -16.95 -36.36 -55.74
N ARG A 161 -17.93 -37.18 -55.38
CA ARG A 161 -18.16 -38.47 -56.02
C ARG A 161 -19.60 -38.61 -56.44
N ASP A 162 -19.77 -39.09 -57.66
CA ASP A 162 -21.05 -39.60 -58.11
C ASP A 162 -21.24 -41.04 -57.63
N ALA A 163 -22.42 -41.54 -57.92
CA ALA A 163 -22.80 -42.90 -57.59
C ALA A 163 -22.00 -43.95 -58.41
N ALA A 164 -21.42 -43.54 -59.55
CA ALA A 164 -20.51 -44.30 -60.39
C ALA A 164 -19.08 -44.40 -59.84
N SER A 165 -18.80 -43.72 -58.73
CA SER A 165 -17.50 -43.58 -58.10
C SER A 165 -16.47 -42.81 -58.93
N ASN A 166 -16.88 -42.13 -60.01
CA ASN A 166 -16.02 -41.16 -60.64
C ASN A 166 -15.73 -40.05 -59.62
N ARG A 167 -14.46 -39.67 -59.56
CA ARG A 167 -14.04 -38.61 -58.66
C ARG A 167 -13.83 -37.38 -59.49
N SER A 168 -14.40 -36.27 -59.02
CA SER A 168 -14.02 -34.97 -59.54
C SER A 168 -12.51 -34.75 -59.42
N GLY A 169 -12.03 -33.72 -60.12
CA GLY A 169 -10.81 -33.04 -59.70
C GLY A 169 -10.92 -32.60 -58.24
N GLU A 170 -9.78 -32.35 -57.58
CA GLU A 170 -9.81 -31.76 -56.25
C GLU A 170 -10.45 -30.38 -56.29
N SER A 171 -11.20 -30.05 -55.23
CA SER A 171 -11.52 -28.67 -54.93
C SER A 171 -10.25 -27.83 -54.85
N ASN A 172 -10.42 -26.52 -54.76
CA ASN A 172 -9.35 -25.69 -54.22
C ASN A 172 -8.90 -26.23 -52.84
N SER A 173 -7.61 -26.19 -52.56
CA SER A 173 -7.08 -26.49 -51.22
C SER A 173 -7.38 -25.35 -50.26
N VAL A 174 -7.73 -25.68 -49.02
CA VAL A 174 -7.79 -24.71 -47.93
C VAL A 174 -6.85 -25.14 -46.81
N SER A 175 -5.94 -24.26 -46.42
CA SER A 175 -5.14 -24.45 -45.21
C SER A 175 -5.77 -23.67 -44.07
N ALA A 176 -5.93 -24.35 -42.93
CA ALA A 176 -6.41 -23.75 -41.70
C ALA A 176 -5.48 -24.17 -40.56
N THR A 177 -4.91 -23.17 -39.90
CA THR A 177 -4.15 -23.35 -38.68
C THR A 177 -5.14 -23.36 -37.54
N THR A 178 -5.21 -24.45 -36.78
CA THR A 178 -5.91 -24.41 -35.50
C THR A 178 -5.36 -23.22 -34.74
N SER A 179 -6.21 -22.52 -34.01
CA SER A 179 -5.67 -21.61 -33.02
C SER A 179 -4.82 -22.46 -32.06
N GLY A 180 -4.13 -21.83 -31.16
CA GLY A 180 -3.53 -22.49 -30.02
C GLY A 180 -4.36 -22.03 -28.86
N GLY A 181 -4.02 -22.47 -27.65
CA GLY A 181 -4.04 -21.43 -26.64
C GLY A 181 -3.15 -20.33 -27.23
N GLY A 182 -3.71 -19.23 -27.74
CA GLY A 182 -3.02 -18.19 -28.53
C GLY A 182 -2.65 -18.48 -30.00
N GLY A 183 -2.17 -19.66 -30.38
CA GLY A 183 -2.13 -20.15 -31.78
C GLY A 183 -1.06 -19.67 -32.72
N GLY A 184 0.10 -20.28 -32.58
CA GLY A 184 1.30 -19.86 -33.27
C GLY A 184 1.92 -18.64 -32.61
N ASP A 185 1.28 -18.09 -31.58
CA ASP A 185 1.91 -17.06 -30.77
C ASP A 185 3.04 -17.69 -29.98
N THR A 186 4.25 -17.55 -30.50
CA THR A 186 5.51 -17.84 -29.81
C THR A 186 6.13 -16.57 -29.26
N THR A 187 5.49 -15.42 -29.51
CA THR A 187 5.96 -14.14 -29.03
C THR A 187 5.50 -14.01 -27.59
N ALA A 188 6.45 -13.81 -26.68
CA ALA A 188 6.08 -13.53 -25.31
C ALA A 188 5.51 -12.12 -25.21
N PRO A 189 4.56 -11.88 -24.27
CA PRO A 189 4.13 -10.53 -23.94
C PRO A 189 5.31 -9.61 -23.65
N SER A 190 5.13 -8.33 -23.94
CA SER A 190 6.07 -7.31 -23.50
C SER A 190 6.25 -7.38 -21.98
N VAL A 191 7.44 -7.08 -21.48
CA VAL A 191 7.70 -7.00 -20.04
C VAL A 191 6.79 -5.94 -19.40
N PRO A 192 6.07 -6.24 -18.30
CA PRO A 192 5.32 -5.23 -17.56
C PRO A 192 6.23 -4.06 -17.15
N GLY A 193 5.88 -2.86 -17.62
CA GLY A 193 6.66 -1.65 -17.34
C GLY A 193 6.29 -0.99 -16.01
N ASN A 194 7.18 -0.16 -15.47
CA ASN A 194 6.89 0.70 -14.31
C ASN A 194 6.30 -0.04 -13.11
N LEU A 195 6.85 -1.23 -12.80
CA LEU A 195 6.52 -1.88 -11.54
C LEU A 195 6.99 -0.97 -10.41
N ARG A 196 6.05 -0.58 -9.56
CA ARG A 196 6.29 0.32 -8.44
C ARG A 196 5.47 -0.07 -7.23
N SER A 197 5.98 0.25 -6.06
CA SER A 197 5.17 0.27 -4.85
C SER A 197 4.23 1.48 -4.89
N THR A 198 2.97 1.27 -4.57
CA THR A 198 1.94 2.31 -4.46
C THR A 198 1.54 2.61 -3.02
N GLY A 199 2.00 1.79 -2.08
CA GLY A 199 1.77 1.98 -0.65
C GLY A 199 2.47 0.91 0.15
N VAL A 200 2.93 1.26 1.34
CA VAL A 200 3.58 0.33 2.27
C VAL A 200 3.00 0.54 3.66
N THR A 201 2.70 -0.56 4.35
CA THR A 201 2.33 -0.56 5.77
C THR A 201 3.37 -1.35 6.57
N ASN A 202 3.14 -1.54 7.87
CA ASN A 202 3.99 -2.40 8.70
C ASN A 202 3.92 -3.88 8.34
N ASN A 203 2.93 -4.30 7.55
CA ASN A 203 2.72 -5.70 7.20
C ASN A 203 2.26 -5.92 5.75
N SER A 204 2.29 -4.90 4.91
CA SER A 204 1.88 -5.02 3.51
C SER A 204 2.65 -4.10 2.57
N VAL A 205 2.71 -4.50 1.31
CA VAL A 205 3.23 -3.70 0.19
C VAL A 205 2.20 -3.76 -0.94
N ALA A 206 1.64 -2.62 -1.34
CA ALA A 206 0.80 -2.48 -2.52
C ALA A 206 1.66 -2.18 -3.75
N LEU A 207 1.40 -2.87 -4.84
CA LEU A 207 2.15 -2.81 -6.09
C LEU A 207 1.22 -2.41 -7.24
N ALA A 208 1.76 -1.64 -8.18
CA ALA A 208 1.14 -1.40 -9.47
C ALA A 208 2.18 -1.43 -10.58
N TRP A 209 1.75 -1.80 -11.77
CA TRP A 209 2.57 -1.80 -12.98
C TRP A 209 1.74 -1.33 -14.17
N ASN A 210 2.41 -1.00 -15.27
CA ASN A 210 1.74 -0.72 -16.54
C ASN A 210 1.36 -2.03 -17.21
N ALA A 211 0.22 -2.05 -17.88
CA ALA A 211 -0.21 -3.23 -18.63
C ALA A 211 0.84 -3.61 -19.69
N ALA A 212 1.22 -4.87 -19.71
CA ALA A 212 1.92 -5.46 -20.84
C ALA A 212 1.00 -5.53 -22.06
N THR A 213 1.58 -5.38 -23.24
CA THR A 213 0.94 -5.66 -24.52
C THR A 213 1.48 -6.96 -25.09
N ASP A 214 0.68 -7.58 -25.94
CA ASP A 214 1.04 -8.78 -26.65
C ASP A 214 0.33 -8.76 -28.00
N ASN A 215 0.87 -9.45 -29.00
CA ASN A 215 0.29 -9.48 -30.35
C ASN A 215 -1.04 -10.23 -30.42
N VAL A 216 -1.33 -11.14 -29.49
CA VAL A 216 -2.63 -11.83 -29.38
C VAL A 216 -3.38 -11.40 -28.13
N GLY A 217 -2.70 -11.29 -26.99
CA GLY A 217 -3.27 -10.68 -25.79
C GLY A 217 -2.74 -11.26 -24.48
N VAL A 218 -2.63 -10.39 -23.48
CA VAL A 218 -2.19 -10.75 -22.12
C VAL A 218 -3.38 -11.28 -21.31
N THR A 219 -3.21 -12.46 -20.72
CA THR A 219 -4.24 -13.12 -19.91
C THR A 219 -4.01 -12.99 -18.40
N GLY A 220 -2.82 -12.54 -17.98
CA GLY A 220 -2.56 -12.19 -16.59
C GLY A 220 -1.09 -11.92 -16.28
N TYR A 221 -0.82 -11.72 -14.99
CA TYR A 221 0.48 -11.37 -14.43
C TYR A 221 0.84 -12.29 -13.27
N GLU A 222 2.07 -12.77 -13.26
CA GLU A 222 2.68 -13.55 -12.19
C GLU A 222 3.53 -12.60 -11.32
N VAL A 223 3.22 -12.50 -10.02
CA VAL A 223 3.91 -11.62 -9.07
C VAL A 223 4.87 -12.43 -8.21
N TYR A 224 6.15 -12.07 -8.23
CA TYR A 224 7.22 -12.74 -7.51
C TYR A 224 7.72 -11.89 -6.34
N ARG A 225 8.07 -12.53 -5.22
CA ARG A 225 8.74 -11.92 -4.05
C ARG A 225 10.02 -12.69 -3.75
N GLY A 226 11.16 -12.00 -3.77
CA GLY A 226 12.47 -12.64 -3.55
C GLY A 226 12.73 -13.80 -4.52
N GLY A 227 12.22 -13.71 -5.76
CA GLY A 227 12.33 -14.75 -6.79
C GLY A 227 11.30 -15.89 -6.69
N SER A 228 10.49 -15.96 -5.63
CA SER A 228 9.42 -16.97 -5.48
C SER A 228 8.07 -16.43 -5.95
N LEU A 229 7.32 -17.22 -6.71
CA LEU A 229 5.97 -16.85 -7.15
C LEU A 229 5.06 -16.73 -5.92
N VAL A 230 4.48 -15.54 -5.72
CA VAL A 230 3.52 -15.28 -4.64
C VAL A 230 2.10 -15.54 -5.10
N THR A 231 1.75 -15.01 -6.28
CA THR A 231 0.39 -15.12 -6.81
C THR A 231 0.33 -14.84 -8.31
N THR A 232 -0.85 -15.06 -8.87
CA THR A 232 -1.24 -14.70 -10.22
C THR A 232 -2.48 -13.80 -10.19
N VAL A 233 -2.46 -12.70 -10.93
CA VAL A 233 -3.58 -11.75 -11.04
C VAL A 233 -3.90 -11.43 -12.50
N THR A 234 -5.13 -11.00 -12.80
CA THR A 234 -5.53 -10.56 -14.16
C THR A 234 -5.44 -9.04 -14.34
N GLY A 235 -5.44 -8.28 -13.25
CA GLY A 235 -5.28 -6.82 -13.24
C GLY A 235 -3.82 -6.37 -13.09
N THR A 236 -3.60 -5.05 -13.10
CA THR A 236 -2.26 -4.43 -13.06
C THR A 236 -1.84 -3.92 -11.67
N THR A 237 -2.49 -4.41 -10.63
CA THR A 237 -2.23 -4.06 -9.23
C THR A 237 -2.30 -5.28 -8.34
N TYR A 238 -1.51 -5.31 -7.28
CA TYR A 238 -1.58 -6.35 -6.26
C TYR A 238 -1.08 -5.85 -4.91
N THR A 239 -1.78 -6.20 -3.81
CA THR A 239 -1.33 -5.90 -2.45
C THR A 239 -0.86 -7.18 -1.76
N ASN A 240 0.43 -7.24 -1.47
CA ASN A 240 1.03 -8.35 -0.74
C ASN A 240 0.94 -8.09 0.76
N THR A 241 0.14 -8.87 1.48
CA THR A 241 -0.11 -8.74 2.93
C THR A 241 0.61 -9.81 3.75
N GLY A 242 0.61 -9.70 5.08
CA GLY A 242 1.18 -10.71 5.98
C GLY A 242 2.70 -10.70 6.03
N LEU A 243 3.31 -9.54 5.75
CA LEU A 243 4.75 -9.34 5.76
C LEU A 243 5.24 -8.99 7.18
N ASN A 244 6.49 -9.33 7.49
CA ASN A 244 7.15 -8.94 8.73
C ASN A 244 7.49 -7.45 8.68
N ALA A 245 7.35 -6.74 9.80
CA ALA A 245 7.65 -5.31 9.89
C ALA A 245 9.15 -5.01 9.75
N GLY A 246 9.50 -3.84 9.22
CA GLY A 246 10.89 -3.40 9.06
C GLY A 246 11.74 -4.24 8.11
N THR A 247 11.09 -5.09 7.34
CA THR A 247 11.75 -6.12 6.55
C THR A 247 11.72 -5.69 5.09
N GLY A 248 12.89 -5.69 4.45
CA GLY A 248 13.02 -5.44 3.01
C GLY A 248 12.48 -6.60 2.21
N TYR A 249 11.59 -6.32 1.26
CA TYR A 249 11.10 -7.28 0.27
C TYR A 249 11.35 -6.77 -1.13
N SER A 250 11.78 -7.64 -2.04
CA SER A 250 11.93 -7.34 -3.47
C SER A 250 10.85 -8.03 -4.28
N TYR A 251 10.34 -7.34 -5.30
CA TYR A 251 9.27 -7.81 -6.16
C TYR A 251 9.61 -7.66 -7.64
N THR A 252 9.21 -8.65 -8.43
CA THR A 252 9.18 -8.59 -9.90
C THR A 252 7.86 -9.14 -10.41
N VAL A 253 7.47 -8.76 -11.62
CA VAL A 253 6.24 -9.22 -12.27
C VAL A 253 6.55 -9.70 -13.69
N ARG A 254 5.91 -10.81 -14.11
CA ARG A 254 5.92 -11.28 -15.51
C ARG A 254 4.49 -11.28 -16.07
N ALA A 255 4.33 -10.93 -17.34
CA ALA A 255 3.08 -11.12 -18.05
C ALA A 255 3.02 -12.50 -18.70
N ARG A 256 1.81 -13.03 -18.87
CA ARG A 256 1.54 -14.25 -19.64
C ARG A 256 0.37 -14.07 -20.59
N ASP A 257 0.38 -14.80 -21.69
CA ASP A 257 -0.68 -14.83 -22.69
C ASP A 257 -1.51 -16.13 -22.60
N ALA A 258 -2.39 -16.35 -23.56
CA ALA A 258 -3.21 -17.57 -23.66
C ALA A 258 -2.41 -18.78 -24.19
N ALA A 259 -1.24 -18.55 -24.78
CA ALA A 259 -0.32 -19.59 -25.26
C ALA A 259 0.62 -20.12 -24.18
N GLY A 260 0.68 -19.45 -23.03
CA GLY A 260 1.56 -19.78 -21.93
C GLY A 260 2.97 -19.20 -22.09
N ASN A 261 3.19 -18.32 -23.08
CA ASN A 261 4.45 -17.58 -23.15
C ASN A 261 4.53 -16.61 -21.97
N ARG A 262 5.75 -16.41 -21.46
CA ARG A 262 6.02 -15.51 -20.34
C ARG A 262 6.97 -14.43 -20.78
N SER A 263 6.67 -13.19 -20.44
CA SER A 263 7.60 -12.09 -20.61
C SER A 263 8.89 -12.32 -19.79
N GLY A 264 9.93 -11.53 -20.08
CA GLY A 264 10.98 -11.28 -19.10
C GLY A 264 10.45 -10.67 -17.80
N GLU A 265 11.28 -10.64 -16.76
CA GLU A 265 10.92 -9.96 -15.50
C GLU A 265 10.89 -8.45 -15.68
N SER A 266 9.92 -7.79 -15.05
CA SER A 266 9.90 -6.34 -14.90
C SER A 266 11.15 -5.83 -14.20
N ASN A 267 11.30 -4.50 -14.14
CA ASN A 267 12.19 -3.90 -13.16
C ASN A 267 11.86 -4.44 -11.75
N SER A 268 12.89 -4.69 -10.94
CA SER A 268 12.69 -5.06 -9.55
C SER A 268 12.30 -3.83 -8.73
N VAL A 269 11.34 -3.98 -7.84
CA VAL A 269 11.02 -2.97 -6.83
C VAL A 269 11.27 -3.55 -5.45
N SER A 270 12.11 -2.86 -4.66
CA SER A 270 12.28 -3.16 -3.26
C SER A 270 11.39 -2.25 -2.43
N ALA A 271 10.66 -2.83 -1.49
CA ALA A 271 9.87 -2.12 -0.50
C ALA A 271 10.15 -2.73 0.88
N THR A 272 10.54 -1.89 1.82
CA THR A 272 10.69 -2.27 3.22
C THR A 272 9.38 -1.97 3.92
N THR A 273 8.69 -3.01 4.40
CA THR A 273 7.55 -2.80 5.31
C THR A 273 7.98 -1.88 6.43
N THR A 274 7.09 -1.00 6.87
CA THR A 274 7.48 -0.06 7.93
C THR A 274 7.94 -0.88 9.15
N GLY A 275 9.14 -0.58 9.67
CA GLY A 275 9.66 -1.08 10.94
C GLY A 275 8.57 -1.19 11.99
N GLY A 276 8.58 -2.26 12.79
CA GLY A 276 7.63 -2.35 13.91
C GLY A 276 7.71 -1.06 14.74
N GLY A 277 6.56 -0.40 14.92
CA GLY A 277 6.43 0.82 15.72
C GLY A 277 6.91 2.10 15.02
N GLY A 278 5.95 2.94 14.60
CA GLY A 278 6.22 4.27 14.07
C GLY A 278 4.91 5.02 13.78
N GLY A 279 4.15 5.52 14.76
CA GLY A 279 4.49 5.66 16.16
C GLY A 279 4.35 7.10 16.58
N GLY A 280 3.13 7.53 16.91
CA GLY A 280 2.99 8.39 18.07
C GLY A 280 3.50 7.59 19.27
N GLY A 281 4.67 7.88 19.84
CA GLY A 281 4.95 7.38 21.18
C GLY A 281 3.90 7.97 22.13
N ASN A 282 3.51 7.23 23.15
CA ASN A 282 2.52 7.68 24.13
C ASN A 282 3.16 8.51 25.26
N LYS A 283 4.36 9.07 25.02
CA LYS A 283 5.03 9.92 26.00
C LYS A 283 4.18 11.17 26.18
N VAL A 284 3.77 11.37 27.41
CA VAL A 284 3.14 12.59 27.91
C VAL A 284 4.05 13.10 29.02
N LEU A 285 4.77 14.18 28.75
CA LEU A 285 5.75 14.77 29.67
C LEU A 285 5.26 16.14 30.13
N GLY A 286 5.28 16.39 31.45
CA GLY A 286 4.92 17.69 32.02
C GLY A 286 6.07 18.33 32.76
N TYR A 287 6.24 19.64 32.60
CA TYR A 287 7.19 20.42 33.41
C TYR A 287 6.56 20.83 34.75
N PHE A 288 7.23 20.50 35.86
CA PHE A 288 6.93 21.01 37.20
C PHE A 288 8.00 22.02 37.57
N VAL A 289 7.61 23.28 37.75
CA VAL A 289 8.56 24.32 38.15
C VAL A 289 8.74 24.40 39.67
N GLN A 290 10.00 24.41 40.07
CA GLN A 290 10.51 24.54 41.43
C GLN A 290 9.89 25.73 42.16
N TRP A 291 9.87 26.91 41.52
CA TRP A 291 9.29 28.12 42.12
C TRP A 291 7.76 28.11 42.14
N GLY A 292 7.12 27.09 41.56
CA GLY A 292 5.67 26.89 41.57
C GLY A 292 5.10 26.77 42.99
N VAL A 293 5.91 26.33 43.95
CA VAL A 293 5.50 26.15 45.35
C VAL A 293 5.31 27.46 46.13
N TYR A 294 5.70 28.60 45.54
CA TYR A 294 5.57 29.93 46.16
C TYR A 294 4.28 30.63 45.72
N GLN A 295 4.38 31.72 44.96
CA GLN A 295 3.24 32.56 44.57
C GLN A 295 2.18 31.80 43.76
N ARG A 296 2.59 30.77 43.01
CA ARG A 296 1.66 29.91 42.25
C ARG A 296 0.88 28.95 43.16
N GLY A 297 1.40 28.64 44.35
CA GLY A 297 0.78 27.68 45.28
C GLY A 297 0.57 26.29 44.68
N TYR A 298 1.40 25.92 43.69
CA TYR A 298 1.28 24.65 42.97
C TYR A 298 2.38 23.70 43.45
N HIS A 299 1.95 22.65 44.13
CA HIS A 299 2.80 21.65 44.75
C HIS A 299 2.71 20.31 44.01
N VAL A 300 3.65 19.40 44.26
CA VAL A 300 3.65 18.05 43.67
C VAL A 300 2.34 17.29 44.00
N LYS A 301 1.74 17.56 45.17
CA LYS A 301 0.40 17.04 45.53
C LYS A 301 -0.69 17.41 44.54
N ASN A 302 -0.59 18.56 43.87
CA ASN A 302 -1.56 18.96 42.85
C ASN A 302 -1.50 18.06 41.61
N ILE A 303 -0.34 17.45 41.31
CA ILE A 303 -0.21 16.46 40.23
C ILE A 303 -1.04 15.20 40.55
N ASP A 304 -1.03 14.76 41.81
CA ASP A 304 -1.82 13.62 42.27
C ASP A 304 -3.32 13.96 42.35
N THR A 305 -3.67 15.02 43.06
CA THR A 305 -5.06 15.38 43.35
C THR A 305 -5.86 15.86 42.13
N SER A 306 -5.19 16.39 41.09
CA SER A 306 -5.82 16.68 39.80
C SER A 306 -6.04 15.45 38.91
N GLY A 307 -5.48 14.30 39.30
CA GLY A 307 -5.42 13.10 38.46
C GLY A 307 -4.41 13.18 37.31
N SER A 308 -3.52 14.18 37.31
CA SER A 308 -2.46 14.32 36.31
C SER A 308 -1.46 13.17 36.35
N ALA A 309 -1.12 12.68 37.54
CA ALA A 309 -0.14 11.60 37.74
C ALA A 309 -0.48 10.32 36.95
N ALA A 310 -1.77 9.97 36.82
CA ALA A 310 -2.21 8.81 36.06
C ALA A 310 -2.13 8.99 34.53
N LYS A 311 -2.07 10.24 34.06
CA LYS A 311 -2.07 10.61 32.63
C LYS A 311 -0.65 10.88 32.11
N LEU A 312 0.25 11.23 33.01
CA LEU A 312 1.66 11.48 32.72
C LEU A 312 2.44 10.17 32.59
N THR A 313 3.47 10.25 31.76
CA THR A 313 4.53 9.23 31.68
C THR A 313 5.81 9.75 32.35
N HIS A 314 6.11 11.03 32.15
CA HIS A 314 7.33 11.66 32.60
C HIS A 314 7.04 13.03 33.24
N ILE A 315 7.87 13.42 34.20
CA ILE A 315 7.90 14.76 34.76
C ILE A 315 9.31 15.30 34.59
N ASN A 316 9.44 16.49 33.98
CA ASN A 316 10.66 17.27 34.08
C ASN A 316 10.53 18.20 35.28
N TYR A 317 11.39 18.01 36.28
CA TYR A 317 11.52 18.94 37.39
C TYR A 317 12.43 20.09 36.95
N ALA A 318 11.88 21.30 36.93
CA ALA A 318 12.50 22.48 36.36
C ALA A 318 12.74 23.55 37.44
N PHE A 319 13.93 24.11 37.64
CA PHE A 319 15.17 23.80 36.95
C PHE A 319 16.29 23.58 37.96
N GLY A 320 17.30 22.83 37.54
CA GLY A 320 18.64 22.97 38.07
C GLY A 320 19.38 24.07 37.30
N ASN A 321 20.38 24.67 37.93
CA ASN A 321 21.15 25.74 37.30
C ASN A 321 22.45 25.18 36.70
N VAL A 322 22.95 25.81 35.64
CA VAL A 322 24.29 25.56 35.11
C VAL A 322 25.18 26.74 35.45
N GLN A 323 26.09 26.54 36.42
CA GLN A 323 27.02 27.56 36.88
C GLN A 323 28.44 27.05 36.74
N ASN A 324 29.35 27.88 36.23
CA ASN A 324 30.77 27.53 36.05
C ASN A 324 30.99 26.21 35.28
N GLY A 325 30.11 25.91 34.32
CA GLY A 325 30.16 24.67 33.55
C GLY A 325 29.77 23.41 34.34
N GLN A 326 28.99 23.55 35.42
CA GLN A 326 28.54 22.46 36.28
C GLN A 326 27.03 22.52 36.53
N CYS A 327 26.40 21.36 36.68
CA CYS A 327 25.04 21.26 37.21
C CYS A 327 25.02 21.61 38.71
N THR A 328 24.06 22.45 39.11
CA THR A 328 23.92 22.96 40.49
C THR A 328 22.45 23.03 40.90
N ILE A 329 22.21 23.01 42.22
CA ILE A 329 20.90 23.27 42.81
C ILE A 329 20.50 24.72 42.55
N GLY A 330 19.26 24.94 42.11
CA GLY A 330 18.73 26.28 41.83
C GLY A 330 18.33 27.02 43.11
N ASP A 331 17.43 26.41 43.88
CA ASP A 331 16.87 26.90 45.14
C ASP A 331 16.63 25.71 46.09
N SER A 332 17.57 25.52 47.02
CA SER A 332 17.57 24.41 47.97
C SER A 332 16.31 24.37 48.84
N TYR A 333 15.70 25.53 49.11
CA TYR A 333 14.47 25.58 49.90
C TYR A 333 13.34 24.87 49.18
N ALA A 334 13.03 25.25 47.94
CA ALA A 334 11.99 24.58 47.17
C ALA A 334 12.35 23.13 46.82
N ASP A 335 13.63 22.84 46.55
CA ASP A 335 14.10 21.53 46.11
C ASP A 335 14.00 20.46 47.19
N TYR A 336 14.67 20.68 48.33
CA TYR A 336 14.83 19.63 49.34
C TYR A 336 14.66 20.05 50.80
N ASP A 337 14.44 21.33 51.10
CA ASP A 337 14.33 21.80 52.50
C ASP A 337 12.92 22.21 52.93
N ARG A 338 12.05 22.68 52.03
CA ARG A 338 10.68 23.14 52.35
C ARG A 338 9.91 22.02 53.02
N PHE A 339 9.48 22.28 54.25
CA PHE A 339 8.66 21.35 55.01
C PHE A 339 7.24 21.26 54.45
N TYR A 340 6.71 20.03 54.29
CA TYR A 340 5.30 19.79 53.96
C TYR A 340 4.56 19.19 55.15
N GLN A 341 3.44 19.81 55.53
CA GLN A 341 2.50 19.24 56.48
C GLN A 341 1.73 18.06 55.86
N ALA A 342 1.08 17.25 56.70
CA ALA A 342 0.30 16.08 56.25
C ALA A 342 -0.76 16.44 55.19
N ASN A 343 -1.46 17.56 55.36
CA ASN A 343 -2.46 18.04 54.41
C ASN A 343 -1.85 18.59 53.10
N GLU A 344 -0.57 18.96 53.07
CA GLU A 344 0.13 19.42 51.86
C GLU A 344 0.91 18.29 51.17
N SER A 345 1.22 17.20 51.88
CA SER A 345 2.03 16.10 51.36
C SER A 345 1.24 15.13 50.47
N VAL A 346 1.92 14.56 49.47
CA VAL A 346 1.35 13.62 48.47
C VAL A 346 0.76 12.37 49.11
N ASP A 347 1.42 11.81 50.12
CA ASP A 347 1.01 10.57 50.79
C ASP A 347 0.20 10.83 52.08
N GLY A 348 -0.07 12.09 52.40
CA GLY A 348 -0.78 12.46 53.62
C GLY A 348 0.08 12.43 54.89
N VAL A 349 1.40 12.23 54.78
CA VAL A 349 2.32 12.17 55.92
C VAL A 349 3.18 13.42 55.95
N ALA A 350 3.17 14.12 57.08
CA ALA A 350 4.03 15.29 57.28
C ALA A 350 5.51 14.89 57.17
N ASP A 351 6.33 15.80 56.66
CA ASP A 351 7.77 15.60 56.68
C ASP A 351 8.31 15.59 58.13
N THR A 352 9.51 15.04 58.33
CA THR A 352 10.19 15.10 59.64
C THR A 352 11.16 16.29 59.69
N TRP A 353 11.40 16.79 60.91
CA TRP A 353 12.42 17.81 61.18
C TRP A 353 13.82 17.21 61.43
N ASP A 354 13.96 15.89 61.41
CA ASP A 354 15.24 15.20 61.63
C ASP A 354 16.35 15.74 60.70
N ALA A 355 17.56 15.84 61.24
CA ALA A 355 18.71 16.31 60.50
C ALA A 355 19.02 15.38 59.31
N GLY A 356 19.20 15.96 58.12
CA GLY A 356 19.49 15.22 56.90
C GLY A 356 18.27 14.56 56.22
N ALA A 357 17.06 14.70 56.79
CA ALA A 357 15.85 14.21 56.14
C ALA A 357 15.56 14.97 54.84
N LEU A 358 15.25 14.23 53.77
CA LEU A 358 14.79 14.84 52.52
C LEU A 358 13.40 15.44 52.71
N ARG A 359 13.26 16.72 52.35
CA ARG A 359 11.98 17.44 52.29
C ARG A 359 11.81 18.05 50.88
N GLY A 360 11.07 19.16 50.77
CA GLY A 360 10.92 19.90 49.54
C GLY A 360 10.23 19.09 48.43
N SER A 361 10.29 19.63 47.22
CA SER A 361 9.69 18.99 46.04
C SER A 361 10.31 17.63 45.75
N PHE A 362 11.59 17.40 46.06
CA PHE A 362 12.26 16.11 45.86
C PHE A 362 11.62 15.01 46.71
N ASN A 363 11.34 15.27 48.00
CA ASN A 363 10.65 14.29 48.83
C ASN A 363 9.21 14.05 48.34
N GLN A 364 8.52 15.11 47.91
CA GLN A 364 7.17 14.95 47.38
C GLN A 364 7.14 14.17 46.05
N LEU A 365 8.15 14.33 45.19
CA LEU A 365 8.31 13.52 43.97
C LEU A 365 8.61 12.06 44.29
N ARG A 366 9.46 11.78 45.30
CA ARG A 366 9.67 10.42 45.82
C ARG A 366 8.36 9.77 46.26
N LYS A 367 7.57 10.50 47.07
CA LYS A 367 6.24 10.06 47.53
C LYS A 367 5.27 9.85 46.34
N LEU A 368 5.32 10.73 45.33
CA LEU A 368 4.51 10.59 44.11
C LEU A 368 4.89 9.33 43.31
N LYS A 369 6.18 9.08 43.07
CA LYS A 369 6.66 7.85 42.40
C LYS A 369 6.24 6.60 43.15
N LYS A 370 6.29 6.61 44.49
CA LYS A 370 5.81 5.48 45.30
C LYS A 370 4.32 5.19 45.06
N LYS A 371 3.50 6.25 44.91
CA LYS A 371 2.06 6.13 44.62
C LYS A 371 1.76 5.80 43.16
N HIS A 372 2.62 6.24 42.24
CA HIS A 372 2.50 6.14 40.78
C HIS A 372 3.80 5.60 40.17
N PRO A 373 4.11 4.29 40.34
CA PRO A 373 5.43 3.73 40.02
C PRO A 373 5.75 3.69 38.52
N HIS A 374 4.78 3.98 37.66
CA HIS A 374 4.99 4.14 36.22
C HIS A 374 5.65 5.48 35.86
N LEU A 375 5.59 6.47 36.74
CA LEU A 375 6.15 7.80 36.46
C LEU A 375 7.67 7.78 36.49
N LYS A 376 8.24 8.44 35.49
CA LYS A 376 9.66 8.76 35.40
C LYS A 376 9.88 10.24 35.68
N VAL A 377 10.89 10.56 36.47
CA VAL A 377 11.19 11.96 36.83
C VAL A 377 12.60 12.29 36.34
N LEU A 378 12.73 13.33 35.54
CA LEU A 378 14.02 13.84 35.09
C LEU A 378 14.28 15.20 35.74
N PHE A 379 15.54 15.48 36.06
CA PHE A 379 15.94 16.82 36.49
C PHE A 379 16.36 17.62 35.25
N SER A 380 15.65 18.71 34.95
CA SER A 380 15.94 19.59 33.82
C SER A 380 16.88 20.72 34.24
N PHE A 381 17.96 20.94 33.51
CA PHE A 381 18.95 21.99 33.78
C PHE A 381 18.94 23.06 32.70
N GLY A 382 18.95 24.33 33.13
CA GLY A 382 18.96 25.48 32.23
C GLY A 382 17.64 26.23 32.19
N GLY A 383 16.98 26.20 31.03
CA GLY A 383 15.87 27.07 30.69
C GLY A 383 16.35 28.50 30.41
N TRP A 384 15.39 29.40 30.16
CA TRP A 384 15.64 30.77 29.71
C TRP A 384 16.70 31.54 30.53
N THR A 385 16.63 31.49 31.86
CA THR A 385 17.50 32.32 32.73
C THR A 385 18.81 31.64 33.13
N TRP A 386 18.85 30.30 33.17
CA TRP A 386 20.02 29.55 33.68
C TRP A 386 20.82 28.84 32.58
N SER A 387 20.59 29.19 31.32
CA SER A 387 21.37 28.67 30.18
C SER A 387 22.78 29.29 30.04
N GLY A 388 23.08 30.39 30.75
CA GLY A 388 24.34 31.13 30.59
C GLY A 388 25.62 30.33 30.90
N GLY A 389 25.54 29.24 31.68
CA GLY A 389 26.68 28.40 32.02
C GLY A 389 27.02 27.30 31.02
N PHE A 390 26.17 27.06 30.01
CA PHE A 390 26.40 25.96 29.07
C PHE A 390 27.60 26.20 28.14
N GLY A 391 27.94 27.45 27.84
CA GLY A 391 29.16 27.77 27.07
C GLY A 391 30.43 27.28 27.79
N GLN A 392 30.50 27.44 29.12
CA GLN A 392 31.58 26.85 29.92
C GLN A 392 31.47 25.32 30.00
N ALA A 393 30.25 24.77 30.12
CA ALA A 393 30.04 23.32 30.13
C ALA A 393 30.56 22.66 28.84
N ALA A 394 30.36 23.30 27.70
CA ALA A 394 30.81 22.83 26.39
C ALA A 394 32.34 22.81 26.24
N GLN A 395 33.09 23.58 27.04
CA GLN A 395 34.56 23.56 27.05
C GLN A 395 35.12 22.28 27.69
N ASN A 396 34.39 21.69 28.65
CA ASN A 396 34.72 20.40 29.24
C ASN A 396 33.47 19.54 29.48
N PRO A 397 32.91 18.93 28.41
CA PRO A 397 31.68 18.14 28.49
C PRO A 397 31.72 16.97 29.47
N ALA A 398 32.88 16.33 29.65
CA ALA A 398 33.05 15.22 30.57
C ALA A 398 32.92 15.67 32.03
N ALA A 399 33.61 16.75 32.41
CA ALA A 399 33.51 17.31 33.76
C ALA A 399 32.10 17.84 34.06
N PHE A 400 31.44 18.45 33.07
CA PHE A 400 30.04 18.83 33.19
C PHE A 400 29.17 17.59 33.47
N ALA A 401 29.28 16.55 32.66
CA ALA A 401 28.51 15.31 32.83
C ALA A 401 28.74 14.66 34.20
N ASP A 402 29.98 14.63 34.70
CA ASP A 402 30.32 14.16 36.03
C ASP A 402 29.64 14.98 37.13
N SER A 403 29.65 16.32 37.01
CA SER A 403 28.98 17.19 37.99
C SER A 403 27.48 16.93 38.06
N CYS A 404 26.84 16.74 36.91
CA CYS A 404 25.41 16.45 36.83
C CYS A 404 25.09 15.07 37.41
N TYR A 405 25.88 14.05 37.07
CA TYR A 405 25.68 12.70 37.62
C TYR A 405 25.83 12.71 39.14
N ASN A 406 26.88 13.35 39.67
CA ASN A 406 27.13 13.40 41.11
C ASN A 406 26.00 14.14 41.85
N LEU A 407 25.40 15.16 41.24
CA LEU A 407 24.27 15.87 41.82
C LEU A 407 23.00 15.01 41.83
N LEU A 408 22.72 14.29 40.74
CA LEU A 408 21.53 13.42 40.64
C LEU A 408 21.62 12.22 41.60
N GLU A 409 22.83 11.69 41.78
CA GLU A 409 23.14 10.56 42.66
C GLU A 409 23.51 10.96 44.09
N ASP A 410 23.20 12.19 44.52
CA ASP A 410 23.36 12.56 45.92
C ASP A 410 22.57 11.55 46.80
N PRO A 411 23.19 10.94 47.82
CA PRO A 411 22.54 9.89 48.63
C PRO A 411 21.21 10.31 49.26
N ARG A 412 20.96 11.61 49.42
CA ARG A 412 19.70 12.12 49.96
C ARG A 412 18.51 11.91 49.01
N TRP A 413 18.74 11.83 47.69
CA TRP A 413 17.68 11.76 46.66
C TRP A 413 18.02 10.91 45.42
N ALA A 414 19.04 10.07 45.45
CA ALA A 414 19.43 9.21 44.31
C ALA A 414 18.30 8.32 43.74
N ASP A 415 17.24 8.03 44.51
CA ASP A 415 16.07 7.27 44.08
C ASP A 415 14.98 8.11 43.37
N VAL A 416 15.12 9.45 43.37
CA VAL A 416 14.12 10.38 42.83
C VAL A 416 14.19 10.44 41.31
N PHE A 417 15.38 10.61 40.74
CA PHE A 417 15.55 10.93 39.32
C PHE A 417 15.88 9.69 38.48
N ASP A 418 15.13 9.49 37.40
CA ASP A 418 15.33 8.43 36.39
C ASP A 418 16.18 8.93 35.20
N GLY A 419 16.61 10.19 35.22
CA GLY A 419 17.34 10.79 34.11
C GLY A 419 17.59 12.28 34.25
N ILE A 420 18.19 12.82 33.20
CA ILE A 420 18.55 14.24 33.05
C ILE A 420 17.95 14.81 31.77
N ASP A 421 17.48 16.04 31.87
CA ASP A 421 17.05 16.85 30.73
C ASP A 421 17.92 18.10 30.61
N ILE A 422 18.37 18.41 29.40
CA ILE A 422 19.17 19.61 29.13
C ILE A 422 18.33 20.61 28.35
N ASP A 423 18.09 21.77 28.95
CA ASP A 423 17.34 22.87 28.34
C ASP A 423 18.27 24.05 28.09
N TRP A 424 19.15 23.90 27.10
CA TRP A 424 20.08 24.95 26.70
C TRP A 424 19.41 25.90 25.70
N GLU A 425 19.16 27.12 26.13
CA GLU A 425 18.53 28.18 25.35
C GLU A 425 19.51 29.33 25.00
N TYR A 426 20.24 29.29 23.87
CA TYR A 426 20.29 28.23 22.86
C TYR A 426 21.73 27.94 22.41
N PRO A 427 22.09 26.69 22.08
CA PRO A 427 23.43 26.35 21.63
C PRO A 427 23.77 27.05 20.32
N ASN A 428 24.93 27.70 20.30
CA ASN A 428 25.49 28.44 19.17
C ASN A 428 24.55 29.51 18.58
N ALA A 429 23.65 30.06 19.40
CA ALA A 429 22.70 31.10 19.02
C ALA A 429 22.33 31.99 20.22
N CYS A 430 21.57 33.06 19.97
CA CYS A 430 21.11 33.95 21.04
C CYS A 430 19.78 33.48 21.67
N GLY A 431 19.81 33.29 22.99
CA GLY A 431 18.64 33.26 23.88
C GLY A 431 18.62 34.55 24.72
N LEU A 432 18.52 34.41 26.04
CA LEU A 432 18.76 35.53 26.97
C LEU A 432 20.21 36.04 26.86
N THR A 433 21.15 35.11 26.72
CA THR A 433 22.55 35.38 26.38
C THR A 433 22.89 34.68 25.06
N CYS A 434 23.83 35.25 24.30
CA CYS A 434 24.33 34.60 23.08
C CYS A 434 25.40 33.57 23.41
N ASP A 435 25.28 32.39 22.80
CA ASP A 435 26.33 31.38 22.79
C ASP A 435 27.06 31.35 21.44
N SER A 436 28.36 31.06 21.48
CA SER A 436 29.22 30.90 20.31
C SER A 436 30.13 29.67 20.42
N SER A 437 29.66 28.62 21.13
CA SER A 437 30.45 27.40 21.37
C SER A 437 30.68 26.54 20.11
N GLY A 438 30.04 26.91 19.00
CA GLY A 438 30.13 26.22 17.72
C GLY A 438 29.09 25.11 17.55
N PRO A 439 28.79 24.70 16.31
CA PRO A 439 27.66 23.82 16.01
C PRO A 439 27.79 22.41 16.61
N ALA A 440 29.01 21.94 16.88
CA ALA A 440 29.24 20.62 17.46
C ALA A 440 29.12 20.59 19.01
N ALA A 441 29.09 21.75 19.67
CA ALA A 441 29.13 21.84 21.13
C ALA A 441 27.99 21.07 21.79
N PHE A 442 26.76 21.27 21.31
CA PHE A 442 25.58 20.56 21.82
C PHE A 442 25.75 19.04 21.72
N ARG A 443 26.15 18.52 20.55
CA ARG A 443 26.41 17.08 20.35
C ARG A 443 27.45 16.55 21.33
N ASN A 444 28.54 17.29 21.55
CA ASN A 444 29.62 16.86 22.45
C ASN A 444 29.14 16.78 23.91
N VAL A 445 28.33 17.75 24.36
CA VAL A 445 27.68 17.72 25.69
C VAL A 445 26.76 16.51 25.81
N MET A 446 25.88 16.27 24.81
CA MET A 446 24.98 15.11 24.83
C MET A 446 25.73 13.78 24.82
N SER A 447 26.81 13.69 24.06
CA SER A 447 27.67 12.50 24.02
C SER A 447 28.31 12.23 25.37
N ALA A 448 28.84 13.26 26.05
CA ALA A 448 29.46 13.10 27.35
C ALA A 448 28.45 12.69 28.42
N LEU A 449 27.26 13.29 28.41
CA LEU A 449 26.15 12.88 29.28
C LEU A 449 25.77 11.43 29.05
N ARG A 450 25.55 11.01 27.80
CA ARG A 450 25.23 9.60 27.51
C ARG A 450 26.33 8.65 27.96
N SER A 451 27.61 8.99 27.74
CA SER A 451 28.73 8.19 28.21
C SER A 451 28.75 8.05 29.73
N ARG A 452 28.41 9.13 30.46
CA ARG A 452 28.46 9.14 31.92
C ARG A 452 27.27 8.46 32.59
N PHE A 453 26.07 8.68 32.05
CA PHE A 453 24.81 8.17 32.57
C PHE A 453 24.49 6.75 32.06
N GLY A 454 25.11 6.31 30.96
CA GLY A 454 24.89 4.99 30.38
C GLY A 454 23.48 4.82 29.80
N SER A 455 23.05 3.57 29.59
CA SER A 455 21.75 3.24 28.99
C SER A 455 20.60 3.14 30.01
N ASN A 456 20.91 3.11 31.31
CA ASN A 456 19.92 2.90 32.37
C ASN A 456 19.18 4.19 32.75
N TYR A 457 19.75 5.35 32.41
CA TYR A 457 19.14 6.66 32.63
C TYR A 457 18.60 7.23 31.33
N LEU A 458 17.53 8.00 31.49
CA LEU A 458 17.02 8.85 30.43
C LEU A 458 17.95 10.06 30.26
N VAL A 459 18.30 10.38 29.01
CA VAL A 459 19.02 11.61 28.64
C VAL A 459 18.20 12.31 27.56
N THR A 460 17.61 13.45 27.90
CA THR A 460 16.72 14.21 27.03
C THR A 460 17.18 15.66 26.91
N ALA A 461 16.60 16.40 25.97
CA ALA A 461 16.84 17.83 25.89
C ALA A 461 15.62 18.57 25.36
N ALA A 462 15.33 19.73 25.95
CA ALA A 462 14.46 20.72 25.35
C ALA A 462 15.24 21.56 24.33
N ILE A 463 14.63 21.76 23.16
CA ILE A 463 15.27 22.43 22.03
C ILE A 463 14.33 23.43 21.38
N THR A 464 14.93 24.44 20.76
CA THR A 464 14.24 25.44 19.96
C THR A 464 13.36 24.83 18.87
N ALA A 465 12.29 25.54 18.52
CA ALA A 465 11.42 25.22 17.39
C ALA A 465 11.51 26.24 16.24
N ASP A 466 12.60 27.02 16.18
CA ASP A 466 12.86 27.96 15.08
C ASP A 466 13.21 27.21 13.78
N GLY A 467 12.18 26.99 12.96
CA GLY A 467 12.28 26.32 11.66
C GLY A 467 12.69 27.23 10.49
N THR A 468 13.09 28.48 10.75
CA THR A 468 13.53 29.39 9.68
C THR A 468 14.83 28.92 9.02
N ASN A 469 15.11 29.42 7.82
CA ASN A 469 16.38 29.14 7.14
C ASN A 469 17.48 29.95 7.82
N GLY A 470 18.52 29.28 8.32
CA GLY A 470 19.56 29.91 9.14
C GLY A 470 19.10 30.20 10.59
N GLY A 471 17.94 29.68 10.99
CA GLY A 471 17.41 29.82 12.35
C GLY A 471 18.15 28.95 13.37
N LYS A 472 17.67 28.95 14.62
CA LYS A 472 18.34 28.26 15.74
C LYS A 472 18.46 26.74 15.57
N ILE A 473 17.54 26.10 14.83
CA ILE A 473 17.68 24.66 14.48
C ILE A 473 18.89 24.43 13.56
N ASP A 474 19.26 25.39 12.72
CA ASP A 474 20.44 25.30 11.84
C ASP A 474 21.75 25.61 12.57
N ALA A 475 21.70 26.27 13.72
CA ALA A 475 22.87 26.72 14.46
C ALA A 475 23.65 25.60 15.18
N ALA A 476 23.02 24.45 15.46
CA ALA A 476 23.63 23.34 16.19
C ALA A 476 23.37 21.97 15.53
N ASP A 477 24.25 21.00 15.79
CA ASP A 477 24.19 19.64 15.25
C ASP A 477 23.20 18.75 16.01
N TYR A 478 21.90 19.07 15.92
CA TYR A 478 20.82 18.26 16.51
C TYR A 478 20.70 16.87 15.86
N GLY A 479 21.02 16.75 14.56
CA GLY A 479 21.00 15.48 13.84
C GLY A 479 22.03 14.50 14.38
N GLY A 480 23.28 14.95 14.51
CA GLY A 480 24.38 14.16 15.09
C GLY A 480 24.20 13.91 16.58
N ALA A 481 23.60 14.85 17.32
CA ALA A 481 23.31 14.69 18.75
C ALA A 481 22.23 13.63 19.02
N ALA A 482 21.23 13.47 18.13
CA ALA A 482 20.05 12.62 18.34
C ALA A 482 20.37 11.16 18.74
N GLN A 483 21.54 10.62 18.39
CA GLN A 483 21.95 9.27 18.77
C GLN A 483 22.24 9.11 20.27
N TYR A 484 22.59 10.20 20.96
CA TYR A 484 22.94 10.19 22.38
C TYR A 484 21.75 10.46 23.29
N LEU A 485 20.64 10.96 22.75
CA LEU A 485 19.42 11.22 23.53
C LEU A 485 18.38 10.12 23.35
N ASP A 486 17.53 9.95 24.36
CA ASP A 486 16.30 9.17 24.24
C ASP A 486 15.27 9.91 23.37
N TRP A 487 15.09 11.22 23.58
CA TRP A 487 14.28 12.11 22.74
C TRP A 487 14.59 13.60 22.97
N TYR A 488 14.00 14.45 22.13
CA TYR A 488 13.93 15.89 22.24
C TYR A 488 12.53 16.37 22.62
N ASN A 489 12.45 17.36 23.51
CA ASN A 489 11.27 18.16 23.79
C ASN A 489 11.32 19.41 22.88
N VAL A 490 10.65 19.37 21.72
CA VAL A 490 10.70 20.50 20.76
C VAL A 490 9.73 21.60 21.20
N MET A 491 10.25 22.74 21.64
CA MET A 491 9.47 23.86 22.21
C MET A 491 8.63 24.60 21.16
N THR A 492 7.63 23.92 20.60
CA THR A 492 6.74 24.40 19.52
C THR A 492 5.67 25.37 20.02
N TYR A 493 6.08 26.30 20.86
CA TYR A 493 5.33 27.41 21.43
C TYR A 493 6.25 28.64 21.48
N ASP A 494 5.73 29.78 21.90
CA ASP A 494 6.46 31.06 22.00
C ASP A 494 7.02 31.60 20.68
N TYR A 495 6.40 31.20 19.57
CA TYR A 495 6.69 31.79 18.26
C TYR A 495 6.40 33.29 18.21
N PHE A 496 5.35 33.74 18.89
CA PHE A 496 4.90 35.13 18.91
C PHE A 496 4.42 35.51 20.30
N GLY A 497 4.66 36.75 20.72
CA GLY A 497 4.33 37.23 22.05
C GLY A 497 4.63 38.69 22.25
N ALA A 498 4.32 39.21 23.44
CA ALA A 498 4.50 40.62 23.76
C ALA A 498 5.97 41.08 23.90
N PHE A 499 6.94 40.17 23.71
CA PHE A 499 8.31 40.55 23.37
C PHE A 499 8.39 41.36 22.06
N ALA A 500 7.37 41.28 21.21
CA ALA A 500 7.04 42.27 20.18
C ALA A 500 5.86 43.13 20.68
N PRO A 501 6.09 44.18 21.49
CA PRO A 501 5.02 44.84 22.25
C PRO A 501 4.00 45.58 21.37
N GLN A 502 4.39 46.03 20.18
CA GLN A 502 3.48 46.68 19.22
C GLN A 502 2.76 45.69 18.28
N GLY A 503 2.95 44.38 18.50
CA GLY A 503 2.46 43.33 17.62
C GLY A 503 3.36 43.11 16.39
N PRO A 504 2.82 42.55 15.29
CA PRO A 504 1.41 42.15 15.13
C PRO A 504 0.98 41.03 16.09
N THR A 505 -0.28 41.04 16.53
CA THR A 505 -0.87 39.95 17.32
C THR A 505 -0.87 38.67 16.50
N ALA A 506 -0.32 37.59 17.02
CA ALA A 506 -0.24 36.31 16.33
C ALA A 506 -0.31 35.14 17.31
N PRO A 507 -0.80 33.95 16.91
CA PRO A 507 -0.87 32.81 17.81
C PRO A 507 0.51 32.42 18.27
N HIS A 508 0.73 32.14 19.56
CA HIS A 508 2.08 31.83 20.04
C HIS A 508 2.54 30.39 19.76
N SER A 509 1.61 29.48 19.47
CA SER A 509 1.92 28.05 19.27
C SER A 509 1.28 27.44 18.00
N PRO A 510 1.25 28.11 16.84
CA PRO A 510 0.57 27.62 15.64
C PRO A 510 1.17 26.27 15.21
N LEU A 511 0.30 25.31 14.94
CA LEU A 511 0.68 24.00 14.38
C LEU A 511 1.14 24.13 12.93
N THR A 512 0.42 24.93 12.13
CA THR A 512 0.61 25.11 10.69
C THR A 512 0.68 26.58 10.31
N SER A 513 1.23 26.85 9.12
CA SER A 513 1.22 28.20 8.53
C SER A 513 -0.21 28.69 8.28
N TYR A 514 -0.36 30.01 8.19
CA TYR A 514 -1.63 30.68 7.88
C TYR A 514 -1.37 32.00 7.16
N ASN A 515 -2.39 32.51 6.45
CA ASN A 515 -2.28 33.78 5.75
C ASN A 515 -2.05 34.93 6.75
N GLY A 516 -0.99 35.72 6.55
CA GLY A 516 -0.61 36.80 7.46
C GLY A 516 0.22 36.39 8.67
N ILE A 517 0.79 35.17 8.69
CA ILE A 517 1.78 34.80 9.71
C ILE A 517 2.98 35.77 9.68
N PRO A 518 3.39 36.40 10.80
CA PRO A 518 4.40 37.47 10.75
C PRO A 518 5.79 36.99 10.34
N THR A 519 6.17 35.79 10.78
CA THR A 519 7.45 35.16 10.45
C THR A 519 7.17 33.82 9.79
N ALA A 520 7.66 33.63 8.56
CA ALA A 520 7.55 32.34 7.87
C ALA A 520 8.22 31.23 8.69
N ASN A 521 7.68 30.02 8.65
CA ASN A 521 8.18 28.84 9.37
C ASN A 521 8.20 28.93 10.91
N PHE A 522 7.60 29.97 11.50
CA PHE A 522 7.32 30.02 12.95
C PHE A 522 6.02 29.28 13.29
N HIS A 523 6.02 27.97 13.04
CA HIS A 523 4.94 27.05 13.40
C HIS A 523 5.47 25.62 13.59
N SER A 524 4.75 24.81 14.35
CA SER A 524 5.22 23.50 14.83
C SER A 524 5.61 22.55 13.69
N ASP A 525 4.82 22.48 12.61
CA ASP A 525 5.13 21.59 11.49
C ASP A 525 6.47 21.93 10.82
N ALA A 526 6.79 23.20 10.62
CA ALA A 526 8.07 23.60 10.03
C ALA A 526 9.25 23.15 10.89
N ALA A 527 9.16 23.30 12.22
CA ALA A 527 10.20 22.84 13.15
C ALA A 527 10.40 21.32 13.08
N ILE A 528 9.30 20.56 13.11
CA ILE A 528 9.33 19.09 13.05
C ILE A 528 9.90 18.60 11.72
N GLN A 529 9.45 19.16 10.59
CA GLN A 529 9.98 18.77 9.28
C GLN A 529 11.46 19.14 9.14
N LYS A 530 11.88 20.30 9.69
CA LYS A 530 13.28 20.73 9.69
C LYS A 530 14.16 19.74 10.47
N LEU A 531 13.78 19.34 11.68
CA LEU A 531 14.53 18.36 12.48
C LEU A 531 14.60 16.99 11.79
N LYS A 532 13.49 16.51 11.21
CA LYS A 532 13.47 15.27 10.41
C LYS A 532 14.40 15.37 9.20
N SER A 533 14.44 16.51 8.51
CA SER A 533 15.34 16.74 7.37
C SER A 533 16.82 16.74 7.76
N LYS A 534 17.13 17.04 9.03
CA LYS A 534 18.47 16.94 9.62
C LYS A 534 18.81 15.53 10.12
N GLY A 535 17.95 14.55 9.89
CA GLY A 535 18.17 13.15 10.26
C GLY A 535 17.72 12.77 11.67
N VAL A 536 17.01 13.66 12.39
CA VAL A 536 16.44 13.30 13.70
C VAL A 536 15.26 12.35 13.50
N PRO A 537 15.26 11.14 14.10
CA PRO A 537 14.14 10.22 13.98
C PRO A 537 12.85 10.83 14.55
N ALA A 538 11.73 10.72 13.82
CA ALA A 538 10.45 11.26 14.27
C ALA A 538 10.06 10.73 15.67
N SER A 539 10.31 9.45 15.93
CA SER A 539 10.04 8.80 17.24
C SER A 539 10.84 9.37 18.41
N LYS A 540 11.86 10.21 18.16
CA LYS A 540 12.64 10.95 19.15
C LYS A 540 12.21 12.41 19.29
N LEU A 541 11.14 12.85 18.64
CA LEU A 541 10.64 14.23 18.75
C LEU A 541 9.34 14.23 19.55
N LEU A 542 9.26 15.03 20.62
CA LEU A 542 8.01 15.33 21.31
C LEU A 542 7.50 16.71 20.90
N LEU A 543 6.21 16.79 20.56
CA LEU A 543 5.54 18.05 20.25
C LEU A 543 5.26 18.86 21.54
N GLY A 544 5.61 20.14 21.57
CA GLY A 544 5.42 21.02 22.73
C GLY A 544 4.06 21.73 22.73
N ILE A 545 3.41 21.78 23.90
CA ILE A 545 2.15 22.49 24.15
C ILE A 545 2.33 23.51 25.28
N GLY A 546 1.83 24.73 25.08
CA GLY A 546 1.79 25.74 26.15
C GLY A 546 0.49 25.64 26.94
N PHE A 547 0.56 25.36 28.25
CA PHE A 547 -0.56 25.42 29.19
C PHE A 547 -0.81 26.84 29.71
N TYR A 548 -0.46 27.81 28.89
CA TYR A 548 -0.58 29.25 29.11
C TYR A 548 -0.87 29.89 27.75
N GLY A 549 -1.22 31.17 27.77
CA GLY A 549 -1.30 32.00 26.59
C GLY A 549 -0.33 33.15 26.59
N ARG A 550 -0.05 33.67 25.40
CA ARG A 550 0.60 34.97 25.22
C ARG A 550 -0.39 36.01 24.71
N GLY A 551 -0.26 37.25 25.19
CA GLY A 551 -1.26 38.27 24.90
C GLY A 551 -0.78 39.71 24.89
N TRP A 552 -1.57 40.53 24.19
CA TRP A 552 -1.36 41.96 23.98
C TRP A 552 -2.58 42.76 24.41
N ALA A 553 -2.37 44.00 24.82
CA ALA A 553 -3.42 44.97 25.12
C ALA A 553 -3.39 46.15 24.13
N GLY A 554 -4.51 46.87 24.06
CA GLY A 554 -4.68 48.00 23.14
C GLY A 554 -4.66 47.56 21.68
N VAL A 555 -5.24 46.39 21.38
CA VAL A 555 -5.17 45.79 20.06
C VAL A 555 -6.15 46.40 19.07
N SER A 556 -5.72 46.58 17.81
CA SER A 556 -6.51 47.28 16.78
C SER A 556 -7.58 46.43 16.10
N GLN A 557 -7.51 45.09 16.19
CA GLN A 557 -8.48 44.19 15.59
C GLN A 557 -8.57 42.86 16.34
N ALA A 558 -9.68 42.13 16.12
CA ALA A 558 -9.92 40.82 16.72
C ALA A 558 -9.18 39.69 15.98
N ALA A 559 -9.06 39.79 14.66
CA ALA A 559 -8.31 38.81 13.87
C ALA A 559 -6.80 38.97 14.08
N PRO A 560 -6.00 37.89 13.96
CA PRO A 560 -4.54 37.97 13.95
C PRO A 560 -4.02 39.00 12.93
N GLY A 561 -2.87 39.61 13.22
CA GLY A 561 -2.25 40.66 12.39
C GLY A 561 -2.43 42.09 12.90
N GLY A 562 -3.17 42.30 14.01
CA GLY A 562 -3.41 43.64 14.56
C GLY A 562 -2.20 44.24 15.28
N SER A 563 -2.06 45.56 15.24
CA SER A 563 -1.14 46.29 16.13
C SER A 563 -1.62 46.25 17.59
N ALA A 564 -0.69 46.50 18.51
CA ALA A 564 -0.93 46.57 19.96
C ALA A 564 -0.22 47.79 20.59
N SER A 565 -0.61 48.15 21.81
CA SER A 565 0.09 49.18 22.60
C SER A 565 1.08 48.58 23.62
N GLY A 566 1.02 47.27 23.87
CA GLY A 566 1.90 46.60 24.83
C GLY A 566 1.40 45.22 25.26
N PRO A 567 2.08 44.58 26.23
CA PRO A 567 1.65 43.31 26.80
C PRO A 567 0.30 43.41 27.50
N ALA A 568 -0.51 42.36 27.41
CA ALA A 568 -1.73 42.25 28.21
C ALA A 568 -1.42 41.96 29.70
N PRO A 569 -2.29 42.34 30.65
CA PRO A 569 -2.09 42.01 32.05
C PRO A 569 -2.19 40.50 32.30
N GLY A 570 -1.16 39.94 32.93
CA GLY A 570 -1.09 38.56 33.39
C GLY A 570 -0.92 38.46 34.90
N THR A 571 -1.27 37.32 35.49
CA THR A 571 -1.21 37.10 36.95
C THR A 571 0.22 37.18 37.49
N TYR A 572 1.18 36.59 36.78
CA TYR A 572 2.58 36.48 37.23
C TYR A 572 3.54 37.31 36.37
N GLU A 573 3.27 37.42 35.07
CA GLU A 573 4.10 38.14 34.11
C GLU A 573 3.22 38.85 33.08
N GLN A 574 3.60 40.07 32.69
CA GLN A 574 2.87 40.78 31.65
C GLN A 574 3.00 40.05 30.31
N GLY A 575 1.88 39.90 29.60
CA GLY A 575 1.81 39.25 28.31
C GLY A 575 1.79 37.72 28.37
N ILE A 576 1.71 37.12 29.57
CA ILE A 576 1.59 35.67 29.80
C ILE A 576 0.48 35.42 30.82
N GLU A 577 -0.39 34.44 30.56
CA GLU A 577 -1.42 34.05 31.53
C GLU A 577 -1.73 32.55 31.45
N ASP A 578 -2.00 31.94 32.60
CA ASP A 578 -2.36 30.53 32.69
C ASP A 578 -3.64 30.21 31.92
N TYR A 579 -3.68 29.04 31.26
CA TYR A 579 -4.89 28.58 30.58
C TYR A 579 -6.11 28.53 31.51
N LYS A 580 -5.93 28.05 32.74
CA LYS A 580 -7.00 27.95 33.75
C LYS A 580 -7.68 29.30 34.06
N VAL A 581 -6.96 30.41 33.86
CA VAL A 581 -7.50 31.78 34.00
C VAL A 581 -8.11 32.25 32.68
N LEU A 582 -7.38 32.10 31.57
CA LEU A 582 -7.81 32.59 30.25
C LEU A 582 -9.11 31.95 29.79
N LYS A 583 -9.32 30.65 30.03
CA LYS A 583 -10.53 29.94 29.58
C LYS A 583 -11.83 30.58 30.06
N THR A 584 -11.79 31.31 31.18
CA THR A 584 -12.94 32.03 31.76
C THR A 584 -12.84 33.53 31.53
N ARG A 585 -11.65 34.12 31.75
CA ARG A 585 -11.44 35.59 31.69
C ARG A 585 -11.46 36.13 30.25
N CYS A 586 -10.97 35.35 29.30
CA CYS A 586 -10.90 35.71 27.88
C CYS A 586 -11.10 34.45 27.01
N PRO A 587 -12.33 33.91 26.95
CA PRO A 587 -12.62 32.68 26.23
C PRO A 587 -12.29 32.80 24.73
N ALA A 588 -11.89 31.68 24.12
CA ALA A 588 -11.50 31.63 22.71
C ALA A 588 -12.64 32.11 21.80
N THR A 589 -12.32 33.04 20.90
CA THR A 589 -13.26 33.61 19.92
C THR A 589 -12.99 33.10 18.50
N GLY A 590 -11.88 32.41 18.28
CA GLY A 590 -11.55 31.81 17.00
C GLY A 590 -10.31 30.91 17.06
N THR A 591 -10.00 30.29 15.92
CA THR A 591 -8.81 29.46 15.75
C THR A 591 -8.13 29.79 14.43
N VAL A 592 -6.80 29.76 14.39
CA VAL A 592 -6.01 29.92 13.16
C VAL A 592 -4.72 29.12 13.29
N GLY A 593 -4.22 28.53 12.19
CA GLY A 593 -2.98 27.75 12.20
C GLY A 593 -3.00 26.54 13.16
N GLY A 594 -4.17 26.09 13.62
CA GLY A 594 -4.31 25.01 14.60
C GLY A 594 -4.20 25.44 16.07
N THR A 595 -4.28 26.74 16.37
CA THR A 595 -4.23 27.29 17.74
C THR A 595 -5.39 28.26 17.96
N ALA A 596 -5.87 28.38 19.19
CA ALA A 596 -6.95 29.29 19.53
C ALA A 596 -6.43 30.71 19.75
N TYR A 597 -7.30 31.68 19.49
CA TYR A 597 -7.14 33.05 19.91
C TYR A 597 -8.44 33.59 20.50
N ALA A 598 -8.31 34.59 21.35
CA ALA A 598 -9.39 35.26 22.04
C ALA A 598 -9.22 36.78 21.93
N TYR A 599 -10.31 37.46 21.56
CA TYR A 599 -10.41 38.91 21.64
C TYR A 599 -11.46 39.27 22.70
N CYS A 600 -11.04 39.94 23.76
CA CYS A 600 -11.90 40.29 24.89
C CYS A 600 -11.66 41.74 25.31
N GLY A 601 -12.60 42.62 24.98
CA GLY A 601 -12.45 44.06 25.18
C GLY A 601 -11.29 44.59 24.33
N ASN A 602 -10.23 45.08 24.98
CA ASN A 602 -9.04 45.61 24.32
C ASN A 602 -7.84 44.64 24.35
N GLN A 603 -8.03 43.39 24.77
CA GLN A 603 -6.98 42.39 24.87
C GLN A 603 -7.11 41.33 23.78
N TRP A 604 -5.96 40.84 23.32
CA TRP A 604 -5.86 39.70 22.41
C TRP A 604 -4.95 38.64 23.03
N TRP A 605 -5.41 37.41 23.10
CA TRP A 605 -4.68 36.28 23.68
C TRP A 605 -4.65 35.11 22.70
N SER A 606 -3.54 34.38 22.66
CA SER A 606 -3.48 33.07 22.03
C SER A 606 -3.02 32.03 23.03
N TYR A 607 -3.70 30.88 23.03
CA TYR A 607 -3.44 29.73 23.91
C TYR A 607 -4.00 28.45 23.28
N ASP A 608 -3.61 27.30 23.82
CA ASP A 608 -4.20 26.02 23.45
C ASP A 608 -5.44 25.68 24.27
N THR A 609 -6.40 25.01 23.65
CA THR A 609 -7.65 24.51 24.24
C THR A 609 -7.71 22.98 24.08
N PRO A 610 -8.63 22.28 24.75
CA PRO A 610 -8.82 20.84 24.52
C PRO A 610 -9.01 20.47 23.04
N ALA A 611 -9.73 21.30 22.28
CA ALA A 611 -9.97 21.09 20.86
C ALA A 611 -8.69 21.24 20.03
N THR A 612 -7.90 22.29 20.24
CA THR A 612 -6.65 22.51 19.47
C THR A 612 -5.58 21.47 19.85
N ILE A 613 -5.51 21.08 21.12
CA ILE A 613 -4.68 19.97 21.57
C ILE A 613 -5.07 18.67 20.85
N GLY A 614 -6.36 18.35 20.72
CA GLY A 614 -6.81 17.17 19.97
C GLY A 614 -6.28 17.13 18.53
N GLY A 615 -6.29 18.29 17.84
CA GLY A 615 -5.68 18.45 16.52
C GLY A 615 -4.16 18.23 16.53
N LYS A 616 -3.46 18.82 17.49
CA LYS A 616 -2.00 18.69 17.65
C LYS A 616 -1.57 17.25 17.99
N MET A 617 -2.33 16.54 18.82
CA MET A 617 -2.05 15.13 19.13
C MET A 617 -2.33 14.22 17.92
N SER A 618 -3.36 14.53 17.13
CA SER A 618 -3.61 13.85 15.86
C SER A 618 -2.44 14.06 14.89
N TYR A 619 -1.91 15.28 14.79
CA TYR A 619 -0.69 15.57 14.04
C TYR A 619 0.52 14.78 14.56
N SER A 620 0.74 14.76 15.88
CA SER A 620 1.85 14.03 16.51
C SER A 620 1.84 12.54 16.12
N LYS A 621 0.68 11.89 16.19
CA LYS A 621 0.51 10.50 15.74
C LYS A 621 0.76 10.33 14.24
N ASN A 622 0.18 11.21 13.42
CA ASN A 622 0.32 11.14 11.96
C ASN A 622 1.76 11.35 11.48
N GLN A 623 2.54 12.12 12.22
CA GLN A 623 3.96 12.36 11.92
C GLN A 623 4.90 11.29 12.50
N GLY A 624 4.39 10.33 13.26
CA GLY A 624 5.20 9.31 13.93
C GLY A 624 6.12 9.90 15.01
N LEU A 625 5.64 10.91 15.74
CA LEU A 625 6.41 11.56 16.80
C LEU A 625 6.49 10.73 18.08
N GLY A 626 7.50 10.89 18.91
CA GLY A 626 7.64 10.14 20.17
C GLY A 626 6.57 10.41 21.24
N GLY A 627 5.68 11.37 21.00
CA GLY A 627 4.62 11.83 21.90
C GLY A 627 4.50 13.35 21.96
N ALA A 628 4.18 13.87 23.13
CA ALA A 628 4.09 15.30 23.38
C ALA A 628 4.52 15.66 24.80
N PHE A 629 4.90 16.91 24.98
CA PHE A 629 5.17 17.49 26.29
C PHE A 629 4.52 18.85 26.43
N PHE A 630 4.48 19.39 27.65
CA PHE A 630 3.92 20.70 27.89
C PHE A 630 4.65 21.51 28.96
N TRP A 631 4.61 22.83 28.77
CA TRP A 631 5.00 23.85 29.72
C TRP A 631 3.74 24.63 30.15
N GLU A 632 3.32 24.68 31.40
CA GLU A 632 3.79 23.97 32.59
C GLU A 632 2.59 23.50 33.42
N LEU A 633 2.80 22.54 34.33
CA LEU A 633 1.72 21.87 35.10
C LEU A 633 0.79 22.83 35.83
N SER A 634 1.30 23.94 36.36
CA SER A 634 0.49 24.88 37.13
C SER A 634 -0.51 25.67 36.29
N GLY A 635 -0.33 25.71 34.96
CA GLY A 635 -1.21 26.44 34.05
C GLY A 635 -2.53 25.73 33.71
N ASP A 636 -2.60 24.42 33.96
CA ASP A 636 -3.83 23.64 33.75
C ASP A 636 -4.84 23.85 34.91
N THR A 637 -6.07 23.45 34.62
CA THR A 637 -7.19 23.39 35.56
C THR A 637 -6.98 22.33 36.65
N THR A 638 -7.71 22.46 37.76
CA THR A 638 -7.61 21.54 38.91
C THR A 638 -8.03 20.10 38.61
N ASN A 639 -8.70 19.85 37.47
CA ASN A 639 -9.06 18.53 36.97
C ASN A 639 -8.22 18.08 35.75
N ALA A 640 -7.12 18.79 35.46
CA ALA A 640 -6.16 18.47 34.41
C ALA A 640 -6.81 18.36 33.01
N GLU A 641 -7.64 19.34 32.65
CA GLU A 641 -8.40 19.38 31.40
C GLU A 641 -7.52 19.33 30.15
N LEU A 642 -6.48 20.17 30.06
CA LEU A 642 -5.58 20.17 28.88
C LEU A 642 -4.77 18.88 28.82
N LEU A 643 -4.25 18.41 29.95
CA LEU A 643 -3.54 17.14 30.02
C LEU A 643 -4.43 15.95 29.64
N THR A 644 -5.71 15.99 30.01
CA THR A 644 -6.69 14.97 29.59
C THR A 644 -6.86 14.97 28.09
N ALA A 645 -6.94 16.14 27.45
CA ALA A 645 -7.00 16.25 26.00
C ALA A 645 -5.71 15.72 25.34
N MET A 646 -4.53 16.00 25.90
CA MET A 646 -3.26 15.46 25.41
C MET A 646 -3.23 13.93 25.48
N ARG A 647 -3.57 13.36 26.65
CA ARG A 647 -3.56 11.91 26.87
C ARG A 647 -4.54 11.20 25.95
N ASN A 648 -5.79 11.67 25.89
CA ASN A 648 -6.80 11.08 25.01
C ASN A 648 -6.41 11.19 23.52
N GLY A 649 -5.75 12.28 23.15
CA GLY A 649 -5.30 12.51 21.78
C GLY A 649 -4.19 11.56 21.34
N LEU A 650 -3.27 11.18 22.22
CA LEU A 650 -2.16 10.28 21.91
C LEU A 650 -2.52 8.79 21.98
N GLY A 651 -3.58 8.45 22.72
CA GLY A 651 -3.92 7.06 23.06
C GLY A 651 -3.16 6.58 24.29
#